data_AF-A0A7L0FEA0-F1
#
_entry.id   AF-A0A7L0FEA0-F1
#
_cell.length_a   1.000
_cell.length_b   1.000
_cell.length_c   1.000
_cell.angle_alpha   90.00
_cell.angle_beta   90.00
_cell.angle_gamma   90.00
#
_symmetry.space_group_name_H-M   'P 1'
#
loop_
_entity.id
_entity.type
_entity.pdbx_description
1 polymer ?
#
loop_
_entity_poly.entity_id
_entity_poly.type
_entity_poly.pdbx_seq_one_letter_code
_entity_poly.pdbx_strand_id
1 'polypeptide(L)'
;EEGQPRINLKTNYPDMVVDIGKIVLGERSRKKTSSDQKRQQKQLSVAVCALLNSGGGVVRMESKDKNYCFQEHGIGLDIEQSLRGCIDCADTSEYFTWMQQRSHLLLFVKTWSCGDPEQESAAAKPRICSLSTGLSCRSFTSVVPMTSRDAAEFLRQKKSCAKCRDENGPNAKKALLNFDGGAKESPPNTEECSIQDAAARFLKRDKLMVGEVLDFTETTHIEFKNFSTEDILKYIRKTLPNYVSAFANTEGGYLFFGVSDDGKVIGSHSKVKKEDLEKTIAGTMASMHVHHFCGSEARVQFDTHILNVYGEAERLQGYVCAVRVEPFCCAVFHNNPESWIVRDDDIERLKAREWMELMTAADPDLSNLADKFMNELSLSNGPPLIKPVYSKAGLQCVSELQECLYPVGSNEIEWKPETICTDLFSEYPGLEDLMKKQICPLNKGVLIFSRSWAVDIGLPKKQDVVCDVLLVAENAYPVLYTVVKDASSAESKNLRETAKELKQKLVNNGGYASKVCVIPQILHLNGTKNPMEVAEDDVPQQENQENPCGYTSLYPKNYILTSRDIPMFLRALVIVVLGFKSYLSDHLGCEIFSVLTLKQYELLSKNLHKAKEQFVLGLPGTGKTIVASKIIERIRNVFHCSAKEILYICENQPLKKFVGNEICQSVTRVAFLTRNFPEVKHIVVDEAQNFRSEENWYQCARELVKKNSGIFWVFLDFFQSTHPYGCGLKFSELYPQEWLTKVVRNAKQICDVMFDLMKEILQERNTDMPYEVLEELFKQAECAHSYSGDYIMKKNMGTLEMAEYVTRQCNSYIRQGYPVRDIAILCSTQHAAQEFGQILEPELKRQIRKGRVRLALGSAEHVLENLIVLDSIRRFSGLERRIVFGIHPVAAQEEISLNLLLCLVSRANTKLHLLYHKEN
;
A
#
# COMPACT_ATOMS: atom_id res chain seq x y z
N GLU A 1 2.56 5.19 31.67
CA GLU A 1 1.82 5.41 30.41
C GLU A 1 0.59 6.24 30.75
N GLU A 2 0.62 7.56 30.49
CA GLU A 2 -0.53 8.45 30.73
C GLU A 2 -0.58 9.52 29.63
N GLY A 3 -1.74 9.67 28.99
CA GLY A 3 -2.11 10.83 28.17
C GLY A 3 -1.69 10.83 26.68
N GLN A 4 -1.69 9.69 25.98
CA GLN A 4 -1.61 9.75 24.51
C GLN A 4 -2.88 10.41 23.93
N PRO A 5 -2.75 11.25 22.88
CA PRO A 5 -3.90 11.80 22.19
C PRO A 5 -4.76 10.65 21.64
N ARG A 6 -6.08 10.79 21.73
CA ARG A 6 -7.02 9.76 21.31
C ARG A 6 -7.85 10.24 20.13
N ILE A 7 -8.19 9.30 19.26
CA ILE A 7 -9.11 9.57 18.17
C ILE A 7 -10.51 9.66 18.76
N ASN A 8 -11.20 10.75 18.45
CA ASN A 8 -12.53 10.99 18.94
C ASN A 8 -13.54 10.39 17.97
N LEU A 9 -14.04 9.20 18.32
CA LEU A 9 -15.07 8.48 17.56
C LEU A 9 -16.47 9.09 17.68
N LYS A 10 -16.66 10.09 18.56
CA LYS A 10 -17.93 10.76 18.84
C LYS A 10 -17.85 12.24 18.47
N THR A 11 -17.42 12.55 17.24
CA THR A 11 -17.43 13.94 16.74
C THR A 11 -18.52 14.20 15.71
N ASN A 12 -18.80 15.50 15.52
CA ASN A 12 -19.67 15.99 14.46
C ASN A 12 -18.98 16.14 13.11
N TYR A 13 -17.69 15.84 13.03
CA TYR A 13 -16.92 15.94 11.80
C TYR A 13 -16.89 14.60 11.06
N PRO A 14 -17.18 14.58 9.75
CA PRO A 14 -17.04 13.39 8.89
C PRO A 14 -15.57 13.18 8.46
N ASP A 15 -14.63 13.30 9.40
CA ASP A 15 -13.19 13.15 9.14
C ASP A 15 -12.50 12.54 10.37
N MET A 16 -11.21 12.21 10.25
CA MET A 16 -10.39 11.86 11.41
C MET A 16 -10.27 13.07 12.34
N VAL A 17 -10.79 12.93 13.56
CA VAL A 17 -10.62 13.94 14.61
C VAL A 17 -9.79 13.40 15.75
N VAL A 18 -8.69 14.08 16.04
CA VAL A 18 -7.86 13.82 17.21
C VAL A 18 -8.18 14.85 18.28
N ASP A 19 -8.66 14.40 19.43
CA ASP A 19 -9.01 15.28 20.55
C ASP A 19 -7.89 15.27 21.58
N ILE A 20 -7.27 16.43 21.80
CA ILE A 20 -6.18 16.60 22.77
C ILE A 20 -6.69 17.19 24.10
N GLY A 21 -7.99 17.42 24.23
CA GLY A 21 -8.62 17.97 25.43
C GLY A 21 -8.22 19.41 25.72
N LYS A 22 -8.07 19.72 27.02
CA LYS A 22 -7.84 21.09 27.50
C LYS A 22 -6.38 21.54 27.37
N ILE A 23 -6.15 22.62 26.63
CA ILE A 23 -4.84 23.22 26.36
C ILE A 23 -4.78 24.69 26.79
N VAL A 24 -3.61 25.16 27.24
CA VAL A 24 -3.36 26.59 27.44
C VAL A 24 -3.04 27.22 26.09
N LEU A 25 -3.79 28.23 25.67
CA LEU A 25 -3.58 28.95 24.41
C LEU A 25 -3.28 30.43 24.67
N GLY A 26 -2.62 31.07 23.71
CA GLY A 26 -2.31 32.49 23.72
C GLY A 26 -0.87 32.80 24.15
N GLU A 27 -0.23 33.72 23.44
CA GLU A 27 1.20 34.03 23.63
C GLU A 27 1.49 34.52 25.06
N ARG A 28 0.65 35.41 25.59
CA ARG A 28 0.81 35.93 26.96
C ARG A 28 0.73 34.82 28.00
N SER A 29 -0.18 33.86 27.80
CA SER A 29 -0.41 32.73 28.71
C SER A 29 0.68 31.66 28.60
N ARG A 30 1.34 31.55 27.45
CA ARG A 30 2.41 30.57 27.18
C ARG A 30 3.84 31.11 27.30
N LYS A 31 4.01 32.41 27.56
CA LYS A 31 5.32 33.08 27.69
C LYS A 31 6.28 32.45 28.72
N LYS A 32 5.76 31.81 29.78
CA LYS A 32 6.56 31.05 30.75
C LYS A 32 6.29 29.56 30.58
N THR A 33 7.16 28.87 29.86
CA THR A 33 7.00 27.45 29.52
C THR A 33 7.03 26.55 30.76
N SER A 34 5.87 26.06 31.21
CA SER A 34 5.77 25.04 32.26
C SER A 34 5.98 23.62 31.71
N SER A 35 6.28 22.65 32.59
CA SER A 35 6.35 21.22 32.21
C SER A 35 5.05 20.73 31.56
N ASP A 36 3.91 21.21 32.06
CA ASP A 36 2.58 20.94 31.49
C ASP A 36 2.41 21.51 30.09
N GLN A 37 2.89 22.74 29.84
CA GLN A 37 2.81 23.36 28.52
C GLN A 37 3.67 22.63 27.49
N LYS A 38 4.87 22.15 27.87
CA LYS A 38 5.71 21.29 27.01
C LYS A 38 5.02 19.96 26.70
N ARG A 39 4.34 19.37 27.68
CA ARG A 39 3.56 18.14 27.47
C ARG A 39 2.41 18.37 26.49
N GLN A 40 1.65 19.46 26.65
CA GLN A 40 0.56 19.83 25.74
C GLN A 40 1.05 20.12 24.33
N GLN A 41 2.17 20.85 24.19
CA GLN A 41 2.83 21.09 22.91
C GLN A 41 3.18 19.75 22.25
N LYS A 42 3.85 18.84 22.97
CA LYS A 42 4.20 17.51 22.45
C LYS A 42 2.98 16.71 22.02
N GLN A 43 1.89 16.72 22.79
CA GLN A 43 0.63 16.04 22.40
C GLN A 43 0.05 16.58 21.09
N LEU A 44 0.08 17.90 20.90
CA LEU A 44 -0.34 18.54 19.65
C LEU A 44 0.56 18.12 18.48
N SER A 45 1.89 18.12 18.65
CA SER A 45 2.83 17.69 17.60
C SER A 45 2.64 16.23 17.22
N VAL A 46 2.36 15.35 18.20
CA VAL A 46 2.05 13.93 17.96
C VAL A 46 0.77 13.79 17.14
N ALA A 47 -0.30 14.50 17.52
CA ALA A 47 -1.57 14.48 16.79
C ALA A 47 -1.41 14.99 15.35
N VAL A 48 -0.68 16.09 15.16
CA VAL A 48 -0.41 16.67 13.84
C VAL A 48 0.44 15.74 12.99
N CYS A 49 1.52 15.18 13.53
CA CYS A 49 2.37 14.20 12.83
C CYS A 49 1.56 12.99 12.37
N ALA A 50 0.70 12.43 13.24
CA ALA A 50 -0.17 11.32 12.90
C ALA A 50 -1.13 11.65 11.74
N LEU A 51 -1.79 12.81 11.78
CA LEU A 51 -2.71 13.24 10.72
C LEU A 51 -2.00 13.53 9.40
N LEU A 52 -0.84 14.20 9.43
CA LEU A 52 0.00 14.42 8.25
C LEU A 52 0.34 13.08 7.57
N ASN A 53 0.62 12.05 8.36
CA ASN A 53 1.01 10.73 7.86
C ASN A 53 -0.15 9.81 7.48
N SER A 54 -1.41 10.23 7.69
CA SER A 54 -2.58 9.35 7.59
C SER A 54 -3.74 9.97 6.82
N GLY A 55 -3.47 10.80 5.82
CA GLY A 55 -4.51 11.36 4.95
C GLY A 55 -5.17 12.65 5.47
N GLY A 56 -4.60 13.29 6.48
CA GLY A 56 -5.09 14.54 7.07
C GLY A 56 -6.31 14.37 7.98
N GLY A 57 -6.77 15.46 8.58
CA GLY A 57 -7.92 15.47 9.48
C GLY A 57 -8.00 16.74 10.32
N VAL A 58 -8.59 16.64 11.51
CA VAL A 58 -8.79 17.79 12.42
C VAL A 58 -8.24 17.48 13.80
N VAL A 59 -7.42 18.39 14.36
CA VAL A 59 -7.10 18.38 15.78
C VAL A 59 -8.08 19.29 16.51
N ARG A 60 -8.81 18.73 17.48
CA ARG A 60 -9.73 19.47 18.34
C ARG A 60 -9.07 19.74 19.69
N MET A 61 -9.12 20.99 20.13
CA MET A 61 -8.59 21.40 21.43
C MET A 61 -9.52 22.39 22.12
N GLU A 62 -9.66 22.28 23.45
CA GLU A 62 -10.47 23.17 24.27
C GLU A 62 -9.56 24.15 25.02
N SER A 63 -9.82 25.45 24.94
CA SER A 63 -9.06 26.42 25.71
C SER A 63 -9.34 26.27 27.21
N LYS A 64 -8.28 26.26 28.03
CA LYS A 64 -8.41 26.38 29.50
C LYS A 64 -8.94 27.75 29.93
N ASP A 65 -8.67 28.79 29.13
CA ASP A 65 -9.18 30.13 29.36
C ASP A 65 -10.52 30.30 28.64
N LYS A 66 -11.58 30.56 29.40
CA LYS A 66 -12.94 30.77 28.88
C LYS A 66 -13.07 32.06 28.07
N ASN A 67 -12.18 33.04 28.30
CA ASN A 67 -12.16 34.32 27.59
C ASN A 67 -11.22 34.31 26.37
N TYR A 68 -10.71 33.13 26.00
CA TYR A 68 -9.81 32.99 24.88
C TYR A 68 -10.47 33.34 23.55
N CYS A 69 -9.82 34.24 22.81
CA CYS A 69 -10.12 34.59 21.43
C CYS A 69 -8.86 34.44 20.57
N PHE A 70 -8.89 33.57 19.56
CA PHE A 70 -7.77 33.31 18.66
C PHE A 70 -7.31 34.58 17.95
N GLN A 71 -8.25 35.42 17.51
CA GLN A 71 -7.97 36.67 16.82
C GLN A 71 -7.18 37.68 17.67
N GLU A 72 -7.40 37.68 18.99
CA GLU A 72 -6.76 38.63 19.91
C GLU A 72 -5.50 38.05 20.59
N HIS A 73 -5.49 36.75 20.88
CA HIS A 73 -4.50 36.14 21.77
C HIS A 73 -3.47 35.25 21.04
N GLY A 74 -3.77 34.79 19.83
CA GLY A 74 -2.94 33.82 19.10
C GLY A 74 -2.88 32.44 19.76
N ILE A 75 -1.96 31.58 19.32
CA ILE A 75 -1.78 30.21 19.87
C ILE A 75 -0.62 30.09 20.84
N GLY A 76 0.48 30.83 20.59
CA GLY A 76 1.73 30.77 21.33
C GLY A 76 2.90 30.37 20.44
N LEU A 77 4.02 31.08 20.57
CA LEU A 77 5.20 30.95 19.72
C LEU A 77 5.84 29.55 19.80
N ASP A 78 5.76 28.90 20.96
CA ASP A 78 6.25 27.54 21.13
C ASP A 78 5.45 26.52 20.30
N ILE A 79 4.12 26.68 20.22
CA ILE A 79 3.27 25.87 19.35
C ILE A 79 3.61 26.16 17.88
N GLU A 80 3.73 27.43 17.49
CA GLU A 80 4.09 27.80 16.12
C GLU A 80 5.42 27.20 15.68
N GLN A 81 6.46 27.33 16.51
CA GLN A 81 7.79 26.77 16.25
C GLN A 81 7.73 25.24 16.14
N SER A 82 6.95 24.59 17.00
CA SER A 82 6.79 23.14 16.93
C SER A 82 6.09 22.69 15.64
N LEU A 83 5.04 23.39 15.21
CA LEU A 83 4.33 23.07 13.97
C LEU A 83 5.18 23.35 12.73
N ARG A 84 5.95 24.44 12.71
CA ARG A 84 6.94 24.71 11.64
C ARG A 84 7.99 23.60 11.58
N GLY A 85 8.48 23.14 12.73
CA GLY A 85 9.40 22.01 12.82
C GLY A 85 8.83 20.69 12.30
N CYS A 86 7.51 20.49 12.33
CA CYS A 86 6.87 19.28 11.80
C CYS A 86 6.92 19.23 10.26
N ILE A 87 6.77 20.38 9.60
CA ILE A 87 6.62 20.45 8.13
C ILE A 87 7.88 20.87 7.40
N ASP A 88 8.93 21.30 8.12
CA ASP A 88 10.20 21.78 7.57
C ASP A 88 10.00 22.83 6.47
N CYS A 89 9.01 23.72 6.67
CA CYS A 89 8.57 24.72 5.71
C CYS A 89 8.21 26.03 6.41
N ALA A 90 8.55 27.16 5.79
CA ALA A 90 8.20 28.49 6.29
C ALA A 90 6.70 28.79 6.13
N ASP A 91 6.07 28.31 5.06
CA ASP A 91 4.63 28.51 4.82
C ASP A 91 3.81 27.40 5.48
N THR A 92 3.23 27.71 6.63
CA THR A 92 2.33 26.82 7.36
C THR A 92 0.93 26.74 6.76
N SER A 93 0.54 27.70 5.90
CA SER A 93 -0.82 27.79 5.37
C SER A 93 -1.16 26.67 4.38
N GLU A 94 -0.14 26.06 3.77
CA GLU A 94 -0.28 24.88 2.92
C GLU A 94 -0.91 23.71 3.68
N TYR A 95 -0.44 23.44 4.91
CA TYR A 95 -0.84 22.27 5.70
C TYR A 95 -1.89 22.58 6.78
N PHE A 96 -1.85 23.78 7.34
CA PHE A 96 -2.61 24.12 8.53
C PHE A 96 -3.66 25.17 8.25
N THR A 97 -4.87 24.96 8.77
CA THR A 97 -5.94 25.96 8.73
C THR A 97 -6.66 25.99 10.08
N TRP A 98 -6.75 27.17 10.67
CA TRP A 98 -7.32 27.38 11.99
C TRP A 98 -8.78 27.81 11.89
N MET A 99 -9.61 27.33 12.82
CA MET A 99 -10.99 27.78 12.99
C MET A 99 -11.35 27.74 14.47
N GLN A 100 -11.88 28.84 15.02
CA GLN A 100 -12.40 28.85 16.39
C GLN A 100 -13.92 28.64 16.39
N GLN A 101 -14.39 27.73 17.24
CA GLN A 101 -15.81 27.46 17.49
C GLN A 101 -16.09 27.49 18.99
N ARG A 102 -16.70 28.59 19.47
CA ARG A 102 -16.93 28.84 20.91
C ARG A 102 -15.61 28.69 21.70
N SER A 103 -15.57 27.79 22.69
CA SER A 103 -14.39 27.50 23.51
C SER A 103 -13.36 26.55 22.86
N HIS A 104 -13.68 26.00 21.67
CA HIS A 104 -12.81 25.07 20.97
C HIS A 104 -12.03 25.80 19.87
N LEU A 105 -10.74 25.50 19.79
CA LEU A 105 -9.92 25.82 18.63
C LEU A 105 -9.74 24.54 17.81
N LEU A 106 -9.89 24.64 16.50
CA LEU A 106 -9.74 23.53 15.57
C LEU A 106 -8.57 23.82 14.64
N LEU A 107 -7.74 22.81 14.46
CA LEU A 107 -6.64 22.81 13.50
C LEU A 107 -6.94 21.77 12.43
N PHE A 108 -7.28 22.23 11.23
CA PHE A 108 -7.40 21.40 10.05
C PHE A 108 -6.01 21.13 9.48
N VAL A 109 -5.71 19.84 9.29
CA VAL A 109 -4.41 19.34 8.85
C VAL A 109 -4.59 18.67 7.49
N LYS A 110 -4.01 19.25 6.44
CA LYS A 110 -3.85 18.60 5.12
C LYS A 110 -2.95 17.38 5.27
N THR A 111 -3.14 16.35 4.45
CA THR A 111 -2.17 15.25 4.36
C THR A 111 -0.77 15.75 3.99
N TRP A 112 0.26 15.03 4.42
CA TRP A 112 1.63 15.24 3.94
C TRP A 112 1.73 14.95 2.44
N SER A 113 2.53 15.72 1.71
CA SER A 113 2.83 15.50 0.30
C SER A 113 4.27 15.89 -0.01
N CYS A 114 4.91 15.18 -0.94
CA CYS A 114 6.34 15.31 -1.19
C CYS A 114 6.74 16.52 -2.07
N GLY A 115 5.77 17.29 -2.57
CA GLY A 115 5.98 18.50 -3.39
C GLY A 115 5.16 18.47 -4.68
N ASP A 116 5.14 19.60 -5.40
CA ASP A 116 4.43 19.75 -6.67
C ASP A 116 5.27 19.26 -7.88
N PRO A 117 4.64 18.70 -8.93
CA PRO A 117 5.32 18.23 -10.15
C PRO A 117 6.12 19.30 -10.89
N GLU A 118 5.76 20.58 -10.74
CA GLU A 118 6.33 21.69 -11.50
C GLU A 118 7.67 22.21 -10.93
N GLN A 119 8.10 21.73 -9.76
CA GLN A 119 9.38 22.11 -9.16
C GLN A 119 10.40 20.97 -9.33
N GLU A 120 10.97 20.84 -10.52
CA GLU A 120 12.13 19.99 -10.83
C GLU A 120 13.39 20.45 -10.07
N SER A 121 13.44 20.27 -8.75
CA SER A 121 14.66 20.50 -7.98
C SER A 121 15.02 19.30 -7.12
N ALA A 122 16.33 19.07 -6.97
CA ALA A 122 16.99 17.97 -6.25
C ALA A 122 16.72 17.95 -4.72
N ALA A 123 15.67 18.62 -4.25
CA ALA A 123 15.32 18.83 -2.86
C ALA A 123 13.94 18.21 -2.54
N ALA A 124 13.69 16.98 -3.00
CA ALA A 124 12.43 16.28 -2.76
C ALA A 124 12.17 16.16 -1.24
N LYS A 125 11.01 16.64 -0.77
CA LYS A 125 10.63 16.54 0.65
C LYS A 125 10.67 15.06 1.10
N PRO A 126 10.93 14.81 2.40
CA PRO A 126 10.81 13.47 2.97
C PRO A 126 9.45 12.83 2.65
N ARG A 127 9.38 11.50 2.52
CA ARG A 127 8.11 10.78 2.23
C ARG A 127 7.12 10.80 3.40
N ILE A 128 7.60 11.05 4.61
CA ILE A 128 6.81 10.98 5.84
C ILE A 128 7.27 12.04 6.84
N CYS A 129 6.33 12.63 7.57
CA CYS A 129 6.60 13.61 8.62
C CYS A 129 7.16 12.92 9.88
N SER A 130 8.18 13.53 10.48
CA SER A 130 8.82 13.04 11.71
C SER A 130 9.23 14.22 12.59
N LEU A 131 8.97 14.13 13.90
CA LEU A 131 9.49 15.08 14.90
C LEU A 131 10.97 14.81 15.21
N SER A 132 11.39 13.55 15.12
CA SER A 132 12.78 13.11 15.20
C SER A 132 12.95 11.79 14.45
N THR A 133 14.09 11.61 13.80
CA THR A 133 14.39 10.44 12.94
C THR A 133 14.97 9.26 13.73
N GLY A 134 15.47 9.50 14.94
CA GLY A 134 16.23 8.49 15.70
C GLY A 134 17.60 8.18 15.10
N LEU A 135 18.07 9.00 14.15
CA LEU A 135 19.39 8.93 13.52
C LEU A 135 20.21 10.16 13.90
N SER A 136 21.49 9.95 14.13
CA SER A 136 22.46 11.02 14.36
C SER A 136 23.69 10.82 13.46
N CYS A 137 24.39 11.92 13.20
CA CYS A 137 25.72 11.93 12.59
C CYS A 137 26.68 12.78 13.42
N ARG A 138 27.98 12.59 13.16
CA ARG A 138 29.02 13.52 13.60
C ARG A 138 29.12 14.68 12.62
N SER A 139 29.13 15.90 13.14
CA SER A 139 29.47 17.10 12.39
C SER A 139 30.47 17.90 13.22
N PHE A 140 31.72 17.92 12.75
CA PHE A 140 32.87 18.40 13.52
C PHE A 140 32.88 17.74 14.92
N THR A 141 33.02 18.53 15.98
CA THR A 141 33.05 18.04 17.37
C THR A 141 31.67 17.73 17.95
N SER A 142 30.58 17.90 17.20
CA SER A 142 29.22 17.79 17.73
C SER A 142 28.47 16.57 17.21
N VAL A 143 27.58 16.00 18.03
CA VAL A 143 26.58 15.05 17.55
C VAL A 143 25.34 15.83 17.13
N VAL A 144 24.96 15.67 15.86
CA VAL A 144 23.81 16.33 15.27
C VAL A 144 22.75 15.28 14.94
N PRO A 145 21.53 15.39 15.49
CA PRO A 145 20.40 14.59 15.04
C PRO A 145 20.11 14.91 13.57
N MET A 146 19.99 13.89 12.73
CA MET A 146 19.67 14.08 11.32
C MET A 146 18.26 14.66 11.20
N THR A 147 18.10 15.75 10.45
CA THR A 147 16.78 16.25 10.08
C THR A 147 16.06 15.21 9.22
N SER A 148 14.74 15.34 9.07
CA SER A 148 13.96 14.42 8.22
C SER A 148 14.49 14.39 6.77
N ARG A 149 15.00 15.52 6.27
CA ARG A 149 15.63 15.65 4.95
C ARG A 149 16.96 14.91 4.90
N ASP A 150 17.88 15.22 5.80
CA ASP A 150 19.21 14.59 5.83
C ASP A 150 19.10 13.08 6.01
N ALA A 151 18.16 12.62 6.86
CA ALA A 151 17.90 11.20 7.06
C ALA A 151 17.36 10.53 5.79
N ALA A 152 16.46 11.18 5.05
CA ALA A 152 15.94 10.64 3.80
C ALA A 152 17.05 10.49 2.74
N GLU A 153 17.90 11.51 2.60
CA GLU A 153 19.06 11.50 1.69
C GLU A 153 20.08 10.43 2.09
N PHE A 154 20.47 10.41 3.37
CA PHE A 154 21.37 9.40 3.94
C PHE A 154 20.88 7.98 3.67
N LEU A 155 19.60 7.68 3.95
CA LEU A 155 19.05 6.35 3.76
C LEU A 155 18.96 5.96 2.28
N ARG A 156 18.56 6.89 1.39
CA ARG A 156 18.52 6.66 -0.06
C ARG A 156 19.92 6.37 -0.61
N GLN A 157 20.93 7.09 -0.14
CA GLN A 157 22.33 6.87 -0.52
C GLN A 157 22.86 5.52 -0.01
N LYS A 158 22.63 5.15 1.26
CA LYS A 158 23.02 3.83 1.77
C LYS A 158 22.35 2.70 0.99
N LYS A 159 21.08 2.88 0.60
CA LYS A 159 20.32 1.93 -0.23
C LYS A 159 20.89 1.81 -1.65
N SER A 160 21.25 2.92 -2.31
CA SER A 160 21.85 2.89 -3.65
C SER A 160 23.24 2.26 -3.64
N CYS A 161 24.09 2.63 -2.68
CA CYS A 161 25.43 2.05 -2.52
C CYS A 161 25.39 0.54 -2.24
N ALA A 162 24.37 0.05 -1.53
CA ALA A 162 24.19 -1.38 -1.30
C ALA A 162 23.87 -2.14 -2.60
N LYS A 163 23.01 -1.59 -3.46
CA LYS A 163 22.66 -2.20 -4.76
C LYS A 163 23.87 -2.34 -5.69
N CYS A 164 24.72 -1.31 -5.78
CA CYS A 164 25.92 -1.35 -6.65
C CYS A 164 26.98 -2.38 -6.22
N ARG A 165 26.94 -2.85 -4.96
CA ARG A 165 27.87 -3.87 -4.45
C ARG A 165 27.50 -5.30 -4.84
N ASP A 166 26.27 -5.56 -5.27
CA ASP A 166 25.84 -6.89 -5.71
C ASP A 166 26.19 -7.18 -7.19
N GLU A 167 26.39 -6.15 -8.01
CA GLU A 167 26.71 -6.30 -9.44
C GLU A 167 28.21 -6.38 -9.74
N ASN A 168 29.06 -5.85 -8.85
CA ASN A 168 30.52 -5.96 -8.96
C ASN A 168 31.06 -6.68 -7.72
N GLY A 169 31.84 -7.76 -7.94
CA GLY A 169 32.50 -8.53 -6.87
C GLY A 169 33.36 -7.66 -5.93
N PRO A 170 33.97 -8.24 -4.88
CA PRO A 170 34.43 -7.53 -3.69
C PRO A 170 35.63 -6.62 -3.98
N ASN A 171 35.37 -5.45 -4.54
CA ASN A 171 36.34 -4.38 -4.72
C ASN A 171 35.61 -3.03 -4.66
N ALA A 172 35.49 -2.48 -3.45
CA ALA A 172 35.53 -1.04 -3.21
C ALA A 172 35.43 -0.76 -1.69
N LYS A 173 36.56 -0.87 -0.98
CA LYS A 173 36.73 -0.20 0.33
C LYS A 173 36.80 1.34 0.22
N LYS A 174 36.57 1.93 -0.96
CA LYS A 174 36.87 3.34 -1.26
C LYS A 174 35.69 4.23 -1.69
N ALA A 175 34.45 3.74 -1.79
CA ALA A 175 33.32 4.54 -2.31
C ALA A 175 32.32 5.01 -1.23
N LEU A 176 32.78 5.26 0.00
CA LEU A 176 31.92 5.55 1.16
C LEU A 176 31.88 7.04 1.58
N LEU A 177 32.51 7.97 0.85
CA LEU A 177 32.92 9.28 1.40
C LEU A 177 32.18 10.53 0.87
N ASN A 178 31.11 10.42 0.08
CA ASN A 178 30.47 11.63 -0.46
C ASN A 178 29.21 11.99 0.32
N PHE A 179 29.36 12.61 1.50
CA PHE A 179 28.29 13.39 2.13
C PHE A 179 28.39 14.90 1.82
N ASP A 180 29.47 15.35 1.16
CA ASP A 180 29.59 16.73 0.67
C ASP A 180 29.33 16.81 -0.84
N GLY A 181 28.45 17.73 -1.23
CA GLY A 181 28.11 18.00 -2.61
C GLY A 181 29.34 18.30 -3.46
N GLY A 182 29.60 17.47 -4.47
CA GLY A 182 30.36 17.83 -5.67
C GLY A 182 31.85 18.18 -5.52
N ALA A 183 32.49 17.97 -4.37
CA ALA A 183 33.93 18.21 -4.23
C ALA A 183 34.74 16.92 -4.47
N LYS A 184 35.68 16.97 -5.41
CA LYS A 184 36.72 15.93 -5.60
C LYS A 184 37.45 15.68 -4.27
N GLU A 185 37.73 14.40 -3.98
CA GLU A 185 38.50 13.91 -2.83
C GLU A 185 39.61 14.88 -2.38
N SER A 186 39.35 15.66 -1.35
CA SER A 186 40.41 16.24 -0.53
C SER A 186 41.02 15.13 0.33
N PRO A 187 42.35 14.99 0.39
CA PRO A 187 42.99 14.02 1.26
C PRO A 187 42.58 14.25 2.73
N PRO A 188 42.50 13.19 3.57
CA PRO A 188 42.18 13.35 4.98
C PRO A 188 43.16 14.34 5.62
N ASN A 189 42.64 15.22 6.48
CA ASN A 189 43.47 16.20 7.17
C ASN A 189 44.56 15.45 7.98
N THR A 190 45.83 15.64 7.61
CA THR A 190 46.98 14.97 8.25
C THR A 190 46.98 15.09 9.78
N GLU A 191 46.44 16.19 10.30
CA GLU A 191 46.33 16.47 11.74
C GLU A 191 45.29 15.58 12.43
N GLU A 192 44.13 15.31 11.81
CA GLU A 192 43.10 14.45 12.39
C GLU A 192 43.54 12.97 12.47
N CYS A 193 44.29 12.49 11.47
CA CYS A 193 44.88 11.15 11.51
C CYS A 193 45.89 11.01 12.68
N SER A 194 46.74 12.03 12.88
CA SER A 194 47.69 12.07 14.01
C SER A 194 46.96 12.04 15.36
N ILE A 195 45.85 12.75 15.47
CA ILE A 195 44.99 12.78 16.66
C ILE A 195 44.34 11.41 16.93
N GLN A 196 43.85 10.72 15.90
CA GLN A 196 43.34 9.35 16.04
C GLN A 196 44.42 8.36 16.48
N ASP A 197 45.64 8.49 15.96
CA ASP A 197 46.79 7.68 16.38
C ASP A 197 47.19 7.95 17.85
N ALA A 198 47.08 9.20 18.31
CA ALA A 198 47.26 9.55 19.72
C ALA A 198 46.19 8.89 20.60
N ALA A 199 44.91 8.93 20.21
CA ALA A 199 43.83 8.23 20.90
C ALA A 199 44.05 6.70 20.92
N ALA A 200 44.46 6.09 19.81
CA ALA A 200 44.76 4.65 19.76
C ALA A 200 45.96 4.26 20.63
N ARG A 201 46.99 5.12 20.74
CA ARG A 201 48.10 4.93 21.69
C ARG A 201 47.64 5.08 23.14
N PHE A 202 46.75 6.04 23.42
CA PHE A 202 46.19 6.26 24.75
C PHE A 202 45.44 5.03 25.28
N LEU A 203 44.69 4.33 24.43
CA LEU A 203 43.98 3.09 24.79
C LEU A 203 44.89 1.93 25.23
N LYS A 204 46.20 1.98 24.94
CA LYS A 204 47.17 0.94 25.31
C LYS A 204 47.82 1.18 26.68
N ARG A 205 47.47 2.27 27.38
CA ARG A 205 48.06 2.60 28.68
C ARG A 205 47.42 1.79 29.81
N ASP A 206 48.21 1.37 30.79
CA ASP A 206 47.71 0.61 31.94
C ASP A 206 47.24 1.49 33.12
N LYS A 207 47.70 2.76 33.15
CA LYS A 207 47.52 3.69 34.28
C LYS A 207 47.27 5.12 33.79
N LEU A 208 46.24 5.75 34.34
CA LEU A 208 45.90 7.17 34.16
C LEU A 208 45.90 7.89 35.51
N MET A 209 46.25 9.18 35.53
CA MET A 209 46.22 10.00 36.75
C MET A 209 45.03 10.95 36.74
N VAL A 210 44.37 11.12 37.90
CA VAL A 210 43.32 12.15 38.05
C VAL A 210 43.94 13.52 37.77
N GLY A 211 43.31 14.26 36.86
CA GLY A 211 43.74 15.60 36.47
C GLY A 211 44.79 15.66 35.36
N GLU A 212 45.24 14.51 34.85
CA GLU A 212 46.04 14.42 33.63
C GLU A 212 45.27 15.02 32.44
N VAL A 213 45.96 15.79 31.59
CA VAL A 213 45.38 16.38 30.38
C VAL A 213 45.83 15.57 29.17
N LEU A 214 44.87 15.16 28.33
CA LEU A 214 45.12 14.39 27.12
C LEU A 214 45.88 15.22 26.07
N ASP A 215 46.74 14.57 25.28
CA ASP A 215 47.53 15.18 24.21
C ASP A 215 46.76 15.28 22.87
N PHE A 216 45.45 15.05 22.92
CA PHE A 216 44.53 15.14 21.79
C PHE A 216 43.19 15.74 22.21
N THR A 217 42.47 16.30 21.25
CA THR A 217 41.21 17.03 21.46
C THR A 217 40.02 16.29 20.83
N GLU A 218 38.81 16.75 21.10
CA GLU A 218 37.62 16.31 20.37
C GLU A 218 37.74 16.65 18.88
N THR A 219 37.28 15.74 18.04
CA THR A 219 37.27 15.85 16.57
C THR A 219 36.03 15.15 16.02
N THR A 220 35.86 15.08 14.71
CA THR A 220 34.81 14.26 14.08
C THR A 220 34.81 12.81 14.57
N HIS A 221 35.98 12.30 14.96
CA HIS A 221 36.19 10.91 15.37
C HIS A 221 36.46 10.72 16.86
N ILE A 222 36.49 11.78 17.66
CA ILE A 222 36.79 11.70 19.10
C ILE A 222 35.80 12.56 19.86
N GLU A 223 35.20 11.99 20.90
CA GLU A 223 34.31 12.68 21.83
C GLU A 223 34.68 12.37 23.29
N PHE A 224 34.68 13.39 24.13
CA PHE A 224 34.86 13.28 25.57
C PHE A 224 33.53 13.50 26.29
N LYS A 225 33.26 12.70 27.32
CA LYS A 225 32.10 12.91 28.19
C LYS A 225 32.44 12.70 29.65
N ASN A 226 32.20 13.72 30.45
CA ASN A 226 32.22 13.59 31.89
C ASN A 226 30.97 12.84 32.38
N PHE A 227 31.07 12.16 33.53
CA PHE A 227 29.93 11.55 34.20
C PHE A 227 29.09 12.65 34.86
N SER A 228 27.94 12.97 34.25
CA SER A 228 27.08 14.09 34.69
C SER A 228 26.11 13.74 35.83
N THR A 229 26.09 12.48 36.29
CA THR A 229 25.18 11.99 37.34
C THR A 229 25.87 10.99 38.26
N GLU A 230 25.42 10.89 39.52
CA GLU A 230 25.89 9.86 40.47
C GLU A 230 25.66 8.42 39.96
N ASP A 231 24.58 8.18 39.19
CA ASP A 231 24.30 6.89 38.56
C ASP A 231 24.95 6.78 37.17
N ILE A 232 26.23 6.41 37.18
CA ILE A 232 27.08 6.28 35.98
C ILE A 232 26.51 5.27 34.97
N LEU A 233 26.00 4.13 35.43
CA LEU A 233 25.49 3.09 34.54
C LEU A 233 24.25 3.56 33.79
N LYS A 234 23.33 4.25 34.49
CA LYS A 234 22.16 4.86 33.86
C LYS A 234 22.53 5.98 32.88
N TYR A 235 23.54 6.78 33.20
CA TYR A 235 24.07 7.79 32.28
C TYR A 235 24.59 7.15 30.99
N ILE A 236 25.41 6.11 31.08
CA ILE A 236 25.92 5.39 29.90
C ILE A 236 24.77 4.84 29.06
N ARG A 237 23.78 4.17 29.66
CA ARG A 237 22.61 3.63 28.92
C ARG A 237 21.82 4.70 28.16
N LYS A 238 21.76 5.92 28.70
CA LYS A 238 21.03 7.04 28.08
C LYS A 238 21.85 7.73 26.99
N THR A 239 23.16 7.88 27.21
CA THR A 239 24.04 8.73 26.40
C THR A 239 24.69 7.95 25.25
N LEU A 240 25.14 6.72 25.51
CA LEU A 240 25.89 5.90 24.55
C LEU A 240 25.17 5.69 23.19
N PRO A 241 23.85 5.38 23.13
CA PRO A 241 23.19 5.11 21.85
C PRO A 241 23.31 6.26 20.84
N ASN A 242 23.24 7.51 21.31
CA ASN A 242 23.29 8.68 20.45
C ASN A 242 24.66 8.82 19.76
N TYR A 243 25.75 8.67 20.52
CA TYR A 243 27.11 8.73 19.99
C TYR A 243 27.44 7.52 19.10
N VAL A 244 26.98 6.33 19.46
CA VAL A 244 27.17 5.13 18.63
C VAL A 244 26.47 5.29 17.29
N SER A 245 25.21 5.78 17.28
CA SER A 245 24.51 6.12 16.04
C SER A 245 25.30 7.15 15.23
N ALA A 246 25.77 8.23 15.87
CA ALA A 246 26.54 9.28 15.22
C ALA A 246 27.83 8.78 14.56
N PHE A 247 28.68 8.05 15.30
CA PHE A 247 29.93 7.50 14.78
C PHE A 247 29.70 6.42 13.72
N ALA A 248 28.77 5.50 13.97
CA ALA A 248 28.51 4.39 13.05
C ALA A 248 27.92 4.86 11.71
N ASN A 249 27.10 5.91 11.72
CA ASN A 249 26.51 6.47 10.50
C ASN A 249 27.47 7.38 9.71
N THR A 250 28.59 7.80 10.30
CA THR A 250 29.66 8.55 9.62
C THR A 250 30.86 7.65 9.32
N GLU A 251 31.98 7.83 10.01
CA GLU A 251 33.29 7.24 9.71
C GLU A 251 33.88 6.45 10.89
N GLY A 252 33.07 6.19 11.92
CA GLY A 252 33.53 5.61 13.18
C GLY A 252 34.29 6.60 14.06
N GLY A 253 34.69 6.16 15.25
CA GLY A 253 35.41 7.00 16.20
C GLY A 253 35.52 6.41 17.61
N TYR A 254 35.93 7.26 18.54
CA TYR A 254 36.22 6.96 19.94
C TYR A 254 35.38 7.85 20.86
N LEU A 255 34.68 7.23 21.80
CA LEU A 255 33.96 7.92 22.87
C LEU A 255 34.63 7.63 24.22
N PHE A 256 35.10 8.65 24.91
CA PHE A 256 35.74 8.54 26.21
C PHE A 256 34.83 9.04 27.34
N PHE A 257 34.36 8.14 28.19
CA PHE A 257 33.66 8.49 29.43
C PHE A 257 34.63 8.67 30.59
N GLY A 258 34.43 9.71 31.39
CA GLY A 258 35.30 10.07 32.52
C GLY A 258 36.40 11.06 32.15
N VAL A 259 36.25 11.76 31.03
CA VAL A 259 37.13 12.84 30.57
C VAL A 259 36.26 14.08 30.39
N SER A 260 36.68 15.24 30.89
CA SER A 260 35.96 16.50 30.65
C SER A 260 36.23 17.06 29.26
N ASP A 261 35.38 18.00 28.84
CA ASP A 261 35.43 18.62 27.51
C ASP A 261 36.75 19.38 27.25
N ASP A 262 37.48 19.77 28.31
CA ASP A 262 38.84 20.35 28.25
C ASP A 262 39.96 19.30 28.17
N GLY A 263 39.62 18.02 28.02
CA GLY A 263 40.56 16.91 27.89
C GLY A 263 41.18 16.45 29.21
N LYS A 264 40.63 16.82 30.37
CA LYS A 264 41.15 16.41 31.69
C LYS A 264 40.54 15.08 32.15
N VAL A 265 41.38 14.15 32.63
CA VAL A 265 40.97 12.86 33.18
C VAL A 265 40.34 13.05 34.55
N ILE A 266 39.07 12.65 34.68
CA ILE A 266 38.31 12.70 35.94
C ILE A 266 38.14 11.27 36.49
N GLY A 267 37.78 10.33 35.61
CA GLY A 267 37.44 8.96 35.95
C GLY A 267 36.05 8.80 36.57
N SER A 268 35.62 7.55 36.74
CA SER A 268 34.40 7.23 37.51
C SER A 268 34.63 7.41 39.00
N HIS A 269 33.58 7.33 39.81
CA HIS A 269 33.74 7.10 41.24
C HIS A 269 34.04 5.62 41.53
N SER A 270 34.81 5.34 42.58
CA SER A 270 35.27 3.99 42.99
C SER A 270 34.17 2.99 43.37
N LYS A 271 32.90 3.42 43.42
CA LYS A 271 31.74 2.58 43.77
C LYS A 271 31.27 1.68 42.61
N VAL A 272 31.65 1.98 41.37
CA VAL A 272 31.23 1.23 40.17
C VAL A 272 32.29 0.19 39.83
N LYS A 273 31.88 -1.07 39.58
CA LYS A 273 32.81 -2.14 39.20
C LYS A 273 33.11 -2.11 37.70
N LYS A 274 34.30 -2.55 37.33
CA LYS A 274 34.73 -2.68 35.92
C LYS A 274 33.78 -3.56 35.11
N GLU A 275 33.36 -4.70 35.65
CA GLU A 275 32.49 -5.66 34.95
C GLU A 275 31.09 -5.08 34.69
N ASP A 276 30.61 -4.18 35.55
CA ASP A 276 29.29 -3.56 35.40
C ASP A 276 29.27 -2.52 34.28
N LEU A 277 30.40 -1.84 34.05
CA LEU A 277 30.60 -0.93 32.91
C LEU A 277 30.63 -1.69 31.59
N GLU A 278 31.45 -2.75 31.50
CA GLU A 278 31.52 -3.64 30.33
C GLU A 278 30.16 -4.23 29.98
N LYS A 279 29.45 -4.81 30.96
CA LYS A 279 28.10 -5.37 30.77
C LYS A 279 27.09 -4.32 30.33
N THR A 280 27.15 -3.12 30.91
CA THR A 280 26.22 -2.04 30.56
C THR A 280 26.42 -1.57 29.12
N ILE A 281 27.67 -1.47 28.67
CA ILE A 281 27.99 -1.09 27.28
C ILE A 281 27.56 -2.20 26.33
N ALA A 282 27.98 -3.45 26.57
CA ALA A 282 27.60 -4.58 25.73
C ALA A 282 26.08 -4.76 25.63
N GLY A 283 25.36 -4.63 26.75
CA GLY A 283 23.90 -4.69 26.78
C GLY A 283 23.24 -3.54 26.03
N THR A 284 23.78 -2.32 26.14
CA THR A 284 23.28 -1.15 25.41
C THR A 284 23.50 -1.31 23.90
N MET A 285 24.71 -1.69 23.48
CA MET A 285 25.04 -1.98 22.08
C MET A 285 24.16 -3.09 21.50
N ALA A 286 23.86 -4.12 22.29
CA ALA A 286 23.00 -5.22 21.86
C ALA A 286 21.52 -4.81 21.69
N SER A 287 21.07 -3.74 22.35
CA SER A 287 19.70 -3.23 22.26
C SER A 287 19.46 -2.27 21.09
N MET A 288 20.53 -1.78 20.44
CA MET A 288 20.41 -0.81 19.35
C MET A 288 19.80 -1.43 18.10
N HIS A 289 18.97 -0.64 17.41
CA HIS A 289 18.38 -1.07 16.15
C HIS A 289 19.30 -0.72 14.99
N VAL A 290 19.67 -1.75 14.22
CA VAL A 290 20.44 -1.60 12.98
C VAL A 290 19.60 -2.09 11.81
N HIS A 291 19.80 -1.47 10.66
CA HIS A 291 19.21 -1.93 9.42
C HIS A 291 20.27 -2.07 8.34
N HIS A 292 20.15 -3.15 7.56
CA HIS A 292 20.98 -3.43 6.40
C HIS A 292 20.15 -3.34 5.12
N PHE A 293 20.63 -2.51 4.19
CA PHE A 293 20.21 -2.57 2.78
C PHE A 293 21.03 -3.59 1.97
N CYS A 294 22.17 -4.03 2.52
CA CYS A 294 23.03 -5.06 1.93
C CYS A 294 22.71 -6.45 2.52
N GLY A 295 23.22 -7.53 1.92
CA GLY A 295 23.02 -8.90 2.41
C GLY A 295 23.73 -9.26 3.73
N SER A 296 24.14 -8.28 4.54
CA SER A 296 24.81 -8.49 5.82
C SER A 296 23.80 -8.62 6.96
N GLU A 297 24.15 -9.39 7.98
CA GLU A 297 23.42 -9.48 9.25
C GLU A 297 24.27 -9.01 10.45
N ALA A 298 25.43 -8.39 10.18
CA ALA A 298 26.37 -7.97 11.20
C ALA A 298 25.80 -6.86 12.10
N ARG A 299 26.13 -6.87 13.39
CA ARG A 299 25.85 -5.75 14.28
C ARG A 299 26.95 -4.69 14.19
N VAL A 300 26.76 -3.55 14.86
CA VAL A 300 27.81 -2.54 15.02
C VAL A 300 29.02 -3.19 15.70
N GLN A 301 30.18 -3.10 15.05
CA GLN A 301 31.43 -3.57 15.64
C GLN A 301 31.99 -2.50 16.58
N PHE A 302 32.43 -2.92 17.76
CA PHE A 302 32.96 -2.02 18.77
C PHE A 302 33.95 -2.72 19.69
N ASP A 303 34.89 -1.95 20.22
CA ASP A 303 35.80 -2.37 21.28
C ASP A 303 35.58 -1.50 22.53
N THR A 304 35.64 -2.12 23.70
CA THR A 304 35.52 -1.43 24.99
C THR A 304 36.83 -1.54 25.76
N HIS A 305 37.36 -0.40 26.19
CA HIS A 305 38.58 -0.31 26.97
C HIS A 305 38.27 0.40 28.30
N ILE A 306 38.53 -0.28 29.41
CA ILE A 306 38.38 0.30 30.75
C ILE A 306 39.76 0.50 31.36
N LEU A 307 40.13 1.77 31.54
CA LEU A 307 41.44 2.23 31.99
C LEU A 307 41.37 2.64 33.47
N ASN A 308 42.32 2.20 34.27
CA ASN A 308 42.38 2.48 35.71
C ASN A 308 42.88 3.91 35.97
N VAL A 309 42.14 4.66 36.80
CA VAL A 309 42.46 6.05 37.17
C VAL A 309 42.90 6.11 38.63
N TYR A 310 44.07 6.70 38.89
CA TYR A 310 44.70 6.78 40.21
C TYR A 310 44.82 8.23 40.69
N GLY A 311 44.65 8.43 42.00
CA GLY A 311 44.92 9.72 42.64
C GLY A 311 46.40 9.90 43.03
N GLU A 312 46.74 11.06 43.59
CA GLU A 312 48.11 11.41 44.03
C GLU A 312 48.73 10.38 44.99
N ALA A 313 47.90 9.69 45.78
CA ALA A 313 48.33 8.64 46.72
C ALA A 313 48.41 7.23 46.10
N GLU A 314 48.44 7.11 44.76
CA GLU A 314 48.42 5.85 44.00
C GLU A 314 47.28 4.88 44.34
N ARG A 315 46.19 5.40 44.91
CA ARG A 315 44.97 4.63 45.14
C ARG A 315 44.08 4.69 43.91
N LEU A 316 43.48 3.57 43.54
CA LEU A 316 42.48 3.50 42.48
C LEU A 316 41.27 4.36 42.87
N GLN A 317 40.99 5.38 42.07
CA GLN A 317 39.89 6.32 42.28
C GLN A 317 38.68 5.99 41.39
N GLY A 318 38.90 5.32 40.26
CA GLY A 318 37.85 4.87 39.36
C GLY A 318 38.39 4.51 37.98
N TYR A 319 37.55 4.69 36.97
CA TYR A 319 37.84 4.24 35.61
C TYR A 319 37.49 5.27 34.54
N VAL A 320 38.30 5.35 33.49
CA VAL A 320 37.91 5.91 32.19
C VAL A 320 37.40 4.76 31.33
N CYS A 321 36.25 4.94 30.70
CA CYS A 321 35.69 3.95 29.80
C CYS A 321 35.69 4.49 28.38
N ALA A 322 36.51 3.90 27.51
CA ALA A 322 36.58 4.25 26.11
C ALA A 322 35.85 3.21 25.26
N VAL A 323 35.02 3.68 24.32
CA VAL A 323 34.31 2.84 23.35
C VAL A 323 34.76 3.24 21.96
N ARG A 324 35.42 2.32 21.25
CA ARG A 324 35.74 2.47 19.83
C ARG A 324 34.59 1.92 19.01
N VAL A 325 34.04 2.71 18.12
CA VAL A 325 32.93 2.34 17.24
C VAL A 325 33.43 2.34 15.80
N GLU A 326 33.30 1.21 15.12
CA GLU A 326 33.65 1.12 13.70
C GLU A 326 32.53 1.70 12.82
N PRO A 327 32.87 2.26 11.64
CA PRO A 327 31.86 2.72 10.69
C PRO A 327 30.96 1.57 10.22
N PHE A 328 29.67 1.85 10.08
CA PHE A 328 28.66 0.85 9.74
C PHE A 328 28.24 0.97 8.26
N CYS A 329 28.00 -0.18 7.64
CA CYS A 329 27.72 -0.23 6.20
C CYS A 329 26.37 0.36 5.79
N CYS A 330 25.40 0.45 6.71
CA CYS A 330 24.04 0.90 6.43
C CYS A 330 23.59 1.95 7.47
N ALA A 331 22.55 1.67 8.27
CA ALA A 331 22.00 2.64 9.22
C ALA A 331 21.89 2.09 10.65
N VAL A 332 22.29 2.92 11.63
CA VAL A 332 22.21 2.63 13.06
C VAL A 332 21.34 3.68 13.75
N PHE A 333 20.26 3.23 14.38
CA PHE A 333 19.32 4.07 15.09
C PHE A 333 19.64 4.10 16.59
N HIS A 334 19.66 5.29 17.18
CA HIS A 334 19.79 5.44 18.64
C HIS A 334 18.46 5.28 19.38
N ASN A 335 17.33 5.42 18.66
CA ASN A 335 15.99 5.15 19.16
C ASN A 335 15.02 4.93 17.97
N ASN A 336 13.81 4.45 18.22
CA ASN A 336 12.75 4.55 17.22
C ASN A 336 12.51 6.02 16.85
N PRO A 337 12.13 6.33 15.60
CA PRO A 337 11.77 7.68 15.20
C PRO A 337 10.58 8.19 16.02
N GLU A 338 10.57 9.48 16.34
CA GLU A 338 9.37 10.18 16.82
C GLU A 338 8.52 10.53 15.60
N SER A 339 7.83 9.53 15.05
CA SER A 339 6.90 9.65 13.93
C SER A 339 5.68 8.75 14.20
N TRP A 340 4.47 9.24 13.89
CA TRP A 340 3.21 8.59 14.24
C TRP A 340 2.32 8.42 13.02
N ILE A 341 1.43 7.44 13.08
CA ILE A 341 0.41 7.13 12.08
C ILE A 341 -0.90 6.77 12.81
N VAL A 342 -2.03 6.91 12.12
CA VAL A 342 -3.32 6.40 12.58
C VAL A 342 -3.56 5.00 12.00
N ARG A 343 -3.84 4.02 12.87
CA ARG A 343 -4.26 2.65 12.51
C ARG A 343 -5.43 2.22 13.38
N ASP A 344 -6.47 1.66 12.78
CA ASP A 344 -7.63 1.11 13.50
C ASP A 344 -8.21 2.05 14.58
N ASP A 345 -8.27 3.35 14.24
CA ASP A 345 -8.68 4.45 15.13
C ASP A 345 -7.77 4.71 16.36
N ASP A 346 -6.53 4.23 16.34
CA ASP A 346 -5.50 4.51 17.34
C ASP A 346 -4.28 5.24 16.73
N ILE A 347 -3.58 6.02 17.57
CA ILE A 347 -2.34 6.72 17.18
C ILE A 347 -1.14 5.89 17.60
N GLU A 348 -0.43 5.33 16.63
CA GLU A 348 0.71 4.45 16.85
C GLU A 348 2.03 5.12 16.48
N ARG A 349 3.07 4.89 17.29
CA ARG A 349 4.43 5.33 16.96
C ARG A 349 5.06 4.30 16.03
N LEU A 350 5.61 4.76 14.92
CA LEU A 350 6.30 3.90 13.96
C LEU A 350 7.58 3.31 14.55
N LYS A 351 7.80 2.02 14.27
CA LYS A 351 9.09 1.35 14.51
C LYS A 351 10.09 1.80 13.45
N ALA A 352 11.38 1.82 13.79
CA ALA A 352 12.44 2.27 12.88
C ALA A 352 12.42 1.56 11.51
N ARG A 353 12.15 0.25 11.48
CA ARG A 353 12.00 -0.53 10.23
C ARG A 353 10.85 0.00 9.36
N GLU A 354 9.64 0.07 9.90
CA GLU A 354 8.44 0.49 9.15
C GLU A 354 8.57 1.95 8.68
N TRP A 355 9.08 2.83 9.54
CA TRP A 355 9.32 4.23 9.21
C TRP A 355 10.28 4.39 8.04
N MET A 356 11.37 3.63 8.02
CA MET A 356 12.37 3.67 6.95
C MET A 356 11.87 3.05 5.65
N GLU A 357 11.06 1.99 5.72
CA GLU A 357 10.37 1.43 4.55
C GLU A 357 9.48 2.50 3.89
N LEU A 358 8.74 3.31 4.68
CA LEU A 358 7.96 4.45 4.18
C LEU A 358 8.84 5.61 3.70
N MET A 359 9.89 5.96 4.46
CA MET A 359 10.79 7.08 4.16
C MET A 359 11.57 6.88 2.85
N THR A 360 11.98 5.64 2.58
CA THR A 360 12.75 5.25 1.39
C THR A 360 11.89 4.57 0.31
N ALA A 361 10.57 4.61 0.47
CA ALA A 361 9.63 4.14 -0.54
C ALA A 361 9.84 4.94 -1.83
N ALA A 362 9.98 4.23 -2.93
CA ALA A 362 10.13 4.78 -4.26
C ALA A 362 9.35 3.89 -5.22
N ASP A 363 8.94 4.46 -6.35
CA ASP A 363 8.32 3.68 -7.40
C ASP A 363 9.23 2.50 -7.79
N PRO A 364 8.65 1.32 -8.06
CA PRO A 364 9.41 0.21 -8.58
C PRO A 364 10.20 0.65 -9.83
N ASP A 365 11.45 0.21 -9.92
CA ASP A 365 12.26 0.45 -11.11
C ASP A 365 11.71 -0.38 -12.26
N LEU A 366 10.93 0.29 -13.10
CA LEU A 366 10.35 -0.26 -14.31
C LEU A 366 11.11 0.18 -15.56
N SER A 367 12.36 0.66 -15.46
CA SER A 367 13.10 1.19 -16.62
C SER A 367 13.17 0.19 -17.78
N ASN A 368 13.36 -1.10 -17.48
CA ASN A 368 13.35 -2.19 -18.48
C ASN A 368 11.94 -2.54 -19.03
N LEU A 369 10.90 -1.94 -18.47
CA LEU A 369 9.49 -2.16 -18.76
C LEU A 369 8.73 -0.83 -18.99
N ALA A 370 9.43 0.29 -19.15
CA ALA A 370 8.82 1.62 -19.18
C ALA A 370 7.89 1.80 -20.40
N ASP A 371 8.25 1.20 -21.54
CA ASP A 371 7.40 1.16 -22.73
C ASP A 371 6.12 0.30 -22.55
N LYS A 372 5.98 -0.39 -21.41
CA LYS A 372 4.96 -1.42 -21.17
C LYS A 372 3.94 -1.02 -20.11
N PHE A 373 4.28 -0.08 -19.23
CA PHE A 373 3.45 0.37 -18.12
C PHE A 373 3.44 1.89 -18.05
N MET A 374 2.26 2.47 -17.89
CA MET A 374 2.12 3.89 -17.59
C MET A 374 1.92 4.07 -16.10
N ASN A 375 2.69 4.99 -15.51
CA ASN A 375 2.55 5.36 -14.10
C ASN A 375 1.32 6.29 -13.97
N GLU A 376 0.24 5.76 -13.43
CA GLU A 376 -1.02 6.49 -13.22
C GLU A 376 -1.02 7.22 -11.86
N LEU A 377 -0.31 6.67 -10.88
CA LEU A 377 -0.09 7.31 -9.58
C LEU A 377 1.28 6.92 -9.05
N SER A 378 2.14 7.94 -8.87
CA SER A 378 3.52 7.78 -8.40
C SER A 378 3.65 8.00 -6.89
N LEU A 379 4.50 7.19 -6.24
CA LEU A 379 4.93 7.41 -4.85
C LEU A 379 5.71 8.70 -4.65
N SER A 380 6.38 9.21 -5.70
CA SER A 380 7.28 10.35 -5.57
C SER A 380 6.57 11.63 -5.11
N ASN A 381 5.28 11.77 -5.43
CA ASN A 381 4.54 13.03 -5.26
C ASN A 381 3.26 12.88 -4.41
N GLY A 382 2.86 11.66 -4.06
CA GLY A 382 1.62 11.43 -3.33
C GLY A 382 1.77 11.39 -1.80
N PRO A 383 0.65 11.24 -1.08
CA PRO A 383 0.62 11.04 0.38
C PRO A 383 1.48 9.86 0.89
N PRO A 384 1.80 9.80 2.19
CA PRO A 384 2.69 8.76 2.74
C PRO A 384 2.21 7.31 2.53
N LEU A 385 0.88 7.11 2.47
CA LEU A 385 0.27 5.79 2.44
C LEU A 385 -0.15 5.30 1.06
N ILE A 386 0.01 6.12 0.01
CA ILE A 386 -0.36 5.70 -1.34
C ILE A 386 0.44 4.50 -1.81
N LYS A 387 -0.20 3.75 -2.70
CA LYS A 387 0.42 2.67 -3.47
C LYS A 387 0.56 3.14 -4.91
N PRO A 388 1.66 2.78 -5.59
CA PRO A 388 1.79 3.14 -6.98
C PRO A 388 0.73 2.42 -7.82
N VAL A 389 0.15 3.14 -8.77
CA VAL A 389 -0.87 2.62 -9.69
C VAL A 389 -0.25 2.60 -11.08
N TYR A 390 -0.31 1.44 -11.72
CA TYR A 390 0.15 1.28 -13.09
C TYR A 390 -0.98 0.73 -13.96
N SER A 391 -1.15 1.35 -15.12
CA SER A 391 -1.90 0.78 -16.23
C SER A 391 -0.94 0.16 -17.24
N LYS A 392 -1.43 -0.72 -18.10
CA LYS A 392 -0.63 -1.23 -19.21
C LYS A 392 -0.64 -0.20 -20.34
N ALA A 393 0.51 0.01 -20.98
CA ALA A 393 0.62 0.90 -22.12
C ALA A 393 -0.36 0.49 -23.23
N GLY A 394 -1.19 1.42 -23.69
CA GLY A 394 -2.23 1.20 -24.70
C GLY A 394 -3.63 0.86 -24.15
N LEU A 395 -3.77 0.62 -22.84
CA LEU A 395 -5.08 0.70 -22.18
C LEU A 395 -5.44 2.16 -21.90
N GLN A 396 -6.74 2.40 -21.68
CA GLN A 396 -7.21 3.71 -21.26
C GLN A 396 -6.53 4.11 -19.94
N CYS A 397 -5.87 5.27 -19.95
CA CYS A 397 -5.26 5.82 -18.75
C CYS A 397 -6.34 6.30 -17.76
N VAL A 398 -5.95 6.60 -16.52
CA VAL A 398 -6.90 7.10 -15.50
C VAL A 398 -7.57 8.40 -15.95
N SER A 399 -6.88 9.24 -16.71
CA SER A 399 -7.45 10.48 -17.25
C SER A 399 -8.56 10.20 -18.28
N GLU A 400 -8.31 9.28 -19.22
CA GLU A 400 -9.32 8.87 -20.22
C GLU A 400 -10.52 8.18 -19.55
N LEU A 401 -10.28 7.31 -18.57
CA LEU A 401 -11.34 6.66 -17.80
C LEU A 401 -12.17 7.68 -17.01
N GLN A 402 -11.53 8.71 -16.45
CA GLN A 402 -12.23 9.81 -15.79
C GLN A 402 -13.11 10.59 -16.76
N GLU A 403 -12.63 10.90 -17.97
CA GLU A 403 -13.44 11.57 -19.00
C GLU A 403 -14.62 10.70 -19.45
N CYS A 404 -14.44 9.37 -19.53
CA CYS A 404 -15.54 8.46 -19.87
C CYS A 404 -16.59 8.35 -18.76
N LEU A 405 -16.16 8.18 -17.52
CA LEU A 405 -17.04 7.89 -16.38
C LEU A 405 -17.66 9.14 -15.78
N TYR A 406 -16.86 10.19 -15.63
CA TYR A 406 -17.19 11.42 -14.93
C TYR A 406 -16.77 12.65 -15.76
N PRO A 407 -17.29 12.82 -16.99
CA PRO A 407 -17.01 14.01 -17.78
C PRO A 407 -17.48 15.25 -17.03
N VAL A 408 -16.72 16.34 -17.12
CA VAL A 408 -17.08 17.63 -16.52
C VAL A 408 -17.57 18.55 -17.62
N GLY A 409 -18.88 18.80 -17.66
CA GLY A 409 -19.50 19.73 -18.60
C GLY A 409 -18.93 21.15 -18.46
N SER A 410 -19.02 21.95 -19.53
CA SER A 410 -18.51 23.33 -19.51
C SER A 410 -19.44 24.29 -18.75
N ASN A 411 -20.77 24.07 -18.82
CA ASN A 411 -21.80 24.95 -18.27
C ASN A 411 -22.99 24.20 -17.64
N GLU A 412 -22.86 22.90 -17.36
CA GLU A 412 -23.88 22.15 -16.62
C GLU A 412 -23.27 21.13 -15.65
N ILE A 413 -24.11 20.64 -14.73
CA ILE A 413 -23.78 19.52 -13.84
C ILE A 413 -24.18 18.22 -14.55
N GLU A 414 -23.19 17.37 -14.82
CA GLU A 414 -23.38 16.06 -15.46
C GLU A 414 -23.90 15.01 -14.47
N TRP A 415 -24.80 14.11 -14.90
CA TRP A 415 -25.42 13.10 -14.01
C TRP A 415 -24.97 11.71 -14.43
N LYS A 416 -24.17 11.04 -13.60
CA LYS A 416 -23.50 9.78 -13.95
C LYS A 416 -23.61 8.72 -12.86
N PRO A 417 -23.56 7.43 -13.20
CA PRO A 417 -23.78 6.86 -14.53
C PRO A 417 -25.25 6.95 -14.97
N GLU A 418 -25.52 7.19 -16.24
CA GLU A 418 -26.88 7.37 -16.80
C GLU A 418 -27.77 6.16 -16.57
N THR A 419 -27.19 4.96 -16.63
CA THR A 419 -27.91 3.70 -16.39
C THR A 419 -28.44 3.62 -14.96
N ILE A 420 -27.63 4.02 -13.97
CA ILE A 420 -28.04 4.06 -12.56
C ILE A 420 -29.06 5.17 -12.33
N CYS A 421 -28.85 6.35 -12.92
CA CYS A 421 -29.81 7.47 -12.84
C CYS A 421 -31.19 7.04 -13.35
N THR A 422 -31.25 6.48 -14.56
CA THR A 422 -32.49 6.03 -15.20
C THR A 422 -33.21 4.98 -14.35
N ASP A 423 -32.46 3.98 -13.87
CA ASP A 423 -32.97 2.95 -12.97
C ASP A 423 -33.57 3.54 -11.69
N LEU A 424 -32.83 4.42 -11.01
CA LEU A 424 -33.26 5.01 -9.74
C LEU A 424 -34.46 5.95 -9.90
N PHE A 425 -34.52 6.75 -10.97
CA PHE A 425 -35.66 7.63 -11.23
C PHE A 425 -36.92 6.84 -11.58
N SER A 426 -36.77 5.70 -12.26
CA SER A 426 -37.89 4.78 -12.50
C SER A 426 -38.41 4.11 -11.22
N GLU A 427 -37.51 3.77 -10.29
CA GLU A 427 -37.86 3.13 -9.01
C GLU A 427 -38.43 4.12 -7.99
N TYR A 428 -37.99 5.38 -8.05
CA TYR A 428 -38.29 6.42 -7.06
C TYR A 428 -38.72 7.73 -7.74
N PRO A 429 -40.00 7.83 -8.16
CA PRO A 429 -40.55 9.06 -8.72
C PRO A 429 -40.39 10.23 -7.73
N GLY A 430 -39.73 11.31 -8.15
CA GLY A 430 -39.42 12.48 -7.31
C GLY A 430 -37.95 12.61 -6.88
N LEU A 431 -37.14 11.57 -7.05
CA LEU A 431 -35.70 11.66 -6.78
C LEU A 431 -35.00 12.69 -7.68
N GLU A 432 -35.36 12.74 -8.96
CA GLU A 432 -34.77 13.69 -9.92
C GLU A 432 -35.03 15.15 -9.50
N ASP A 433 -36.29 15.48 -9.17
CA ASP A 433 -36.67 16.82 -8.71
C ASP A 433 -36.01 17.17 -7.37
N LEU A 434 -35.87 16.20 -6.48
CA LEU A 434 -35.16 16.36 -5.21
C LEU A 434 -33.69 16.74 -5.44
N MET A 435 -33.01 16.07 -6.38
CA MET A 435 -31.62 16.38 -6.72
C MET A 435 -31.48 17.73 -7.43
N LYS A 436 -32.37 18.06 -8.37
CA LYS A 436 -32.38 19.37 -9.06
C LYS A 436 -32.46 20.54 -8.07
N LYS A 437 -33.22 20.39 -6.98
CA LYS A 437 -33.30 21.40 -5.90
C LYS A 437 -31.98 21.60 -5.16
N GLN A 438 -31.14 20.57 -5.05
CA GLN A 438 -29.85 20.66 -4.33
C GLN A 438 -28.75 21.32 -5.16
N ILE A 439 -28.82 21.20 -6.49
CA ILE A 439 -27.75 21.71 -7.37
C ILE A 439 -27.94 23.16 -7.82
N CYS A 440 -29.09 23.79 -7.64
CA CYS A 440 -29.25 25.21 -7.98
C CYS A 440 -28.57 26.09 -6.90
N PRO A 441 -27.59 26.98 -7.22
CA PRO A 441 -27.25 27.57 -8.53
C PRO A 441 -25.92 27.10 -9.17
N LEU A 442 -25.46 25.88 -8.90
CA LEU A 442 -24.23 25.30 -9.45
C LEU A 442 -24.38 24.92 -10.92
N ASN A 443 -23.42 25.33 -11.75
CA ASN A 443 -23.47 25.15 -13.20
C ASN A 443 -22.25 24.40 -13.76
N LYS A 444 -21.35 23.85 -12.94
CA LYS A 444 -20.18 23.11 -13.44
C LYS A 444 -19.70 22.05 -12.47
N GLY A 445 -19.67 20.80 -12.91
CA GLY A 445 -19.38 19.65 -12.05
C GLY A 445 -20.09 18.38 -12.46
N VAL A 446 -20.13 17.41 -11.55
CA VAL A 446 -20.72 16.08 -11.75
C VAL A 446 -21.48 15.65 -10.49
N LEU A 447 -22.66 15.07 -10.68
CA LEU A 447 -23.39 14.27 -9.71
C LEU A 447 -23.15 12.79 -10.00
N ILE A 448 -22.53 12.09 -9.06
CA ILE A 448 -22.17 10.69 -9.22
C ILE A 448 -23.08 9.82 -8.34
N PHE A 449 -24.06 9.19 -8.98
CA PHE A 449 -25.04 8.29 -8.39
C PHE A 449 -24.45 6.91 -8.16
N SER A 450 -24.70 6.39 -6.96
CA SER A 450 -24.48 5.00 -6.59
C SER A 450 -25.68 4.47 -5.82
N ARG A 451 -25.98 3.18 -5.98
CA ARG A 451 -26.96 2.52 -5.11
C ARG A 451 -26.47 2.42 -3.66
N SER A 452 -25.16 2.42 -3.44
CA SER A 452 -24.55 2.58 -2.13
C SER A 452 -23.07 2.89 -2.27
N TRP A 453 -22.68 4.14 -2.00
CA TRP A 453 -21.28 4.55 -2.01
C TRP A 453 -20.48 3.78 -0.97
N ALA A 454 -21.10 3.38 0.14
CA ALA A 454 -20.50 2.48 1.13
C ALA A 454 -20.00 1.17 0.49
N VAL A 455 -20.84 0.51 -0.32
CA VAL A 455 -20.48 -0.75 -0.99
C VAL A 455 -19.36 -0.53 -2.01
N ASP A 456 -19.44 0.54 -2.79
CA ASP A 456 -18.45 0.84 -3.83
C ASP A 456 -17.06 1.13 -3.25
N ILE A 457 -17.00 1.66 -2.02
CA ILE A 457 -15.76 1.81 -1.26
C ILE A 457 -15.49 0.63 -0.31
N GLY A 458 -16.16 -0.51 -0.46
CA GLY A 458 -15.84 -1.73 0.29
C GLY A 458 -16.37 -1.81 1.73
N LEU A 459 -17.24 -0.89 2.14
CA LEU A 459 -17.99 -0.97 3.39
C LEU A 459 -19.32 -1.72 3.21
N PRO A 460 -19.92 -2.29 4.27
CA PRO A 460 -21.25 -2.86 4.21
C PRO A 460 -22.32 -1.83 3.81
N LYS A 461 -23.33 -2.27 3.05
CA LYS A 461 -24.47 -1.46 2.64
C LYS A 461 -25.21 -0.94 3.88
N LYS A 462 -25.79 0.25 3.81
CA LYS A 462 -26.63 0.77 4.89
C LYS A 462 -28.09 0.38 4.69
N GLN A 463 -28.76 0.05 5.79
CA GLN A 463 -30.20 -0.19 5.80
C GLN A 463 -30.94 1.13 5.49
N ASP A 464 -32.10 1.01 4.84
CA ASP A 464 -33.03 2.12 4.52
C ASP A 464 -32.51 3.23 3.59
N VAL A 465 -31.27 3.13 3.12
CA VAL A 465 -30.70 3.98 2.07
C VAL A 465 -31.23 3.56 0.70
N VAL A 466 -31.83 4.51 -0.01
CA VAL A 466 -32.30 4.38 -1.40
C VAL A 466 -31.11 4.39 -2.36
N CYS A 467 -30.31 5.45 -2.27
CA CYS A 467 -29.10 5.67 -3.04
C CYS A 467 -28.22 6.71 -2.36
N ASP A 468 -26.96 6.76 -2.77
CA ASP A 468 -26.01 7.80 -2.40
C ASP A 468 -25.60 8.58 -3.66
N VAL A 469 -25.44 9.89 -3.56
CA VAL A 469 -25.06 10.77 -4.68
C VAL A 469 -23.92 11.67 -4.23
N LEU A 470 -22.77 11.57 -4.91
CA LEU A 470 -21.60 12.41 -4.64
C LEU A 470 -21.60 13.61 -5.60
N LEU A 471 -21.72 14.82 -5.06
CA LEU A 471 -21.58 16.08 -5.77
C LEU A 471 -20.13 16.53 -5.77
N VAL A 472 -19.58 16.75 -6.96
CA VAL A 472 -18.26 17.32 -7.19
C VAL A 472 -18.44 18.51 -8.13
N ALA A 473 -18.39 19.73 -7.59
CA ALA A 473 -18.71 20.93 -8.36
C ALA A 473 -17.76 22.09 -8.06
N GLU A 474 -17.61 22.99 -9.04
CA GLU A 474 -16.77 24.18 -8.89
C GLU A 474 -17.38 25.16 -7.88
N ASN A 475 -16.53 25.76 -7.06
CA ASN A 475 -16.91 26.70 -6.00
C ASN A 475 -17.85 26.10 -4.94
N ALA A 476 -17.88 24.77 -4.82
CA ALA A 476 -18.60 24.04 -3.79
C ALA A 476 -17.69 23.08 -3.03
N TYR A 477 -18.10 22.70 -1.81
CA TYR A 477 -17.52 21.55 -1.12
C TYR A 477 -18.01 20.25 -1.78
N PRO A 478 -17.23 19.17 -1.76
CA PRO A 478 -17.75 17.85 -2.10
C PRO A 478 -18.83 17.44 -1.09
N VAL A 479 -20.01 17.05 -1.59
CA VAL A 479 -21.15 16.64 -0.75
C VAL A 479 -21.57 15.22 -1.11
N LEU A 480 -21.66 14.35 -0.11
CA LEU A 480 -22.23 13.02 -0.23
C LEU A 480 -23.67 13.07 0.27
N TYR A 481 -24.62 13.16 -0.66
CA TYR A 481 -26.03 13.04 -0.37
C TYR A 481 -26.40 11.59 -0.15
N THR A 482 -26.99 11.25 0.98
CA THR A 482 -27.60 9.94 1.22
C THR A 482 -29.11 10.11 1.25
N VAL A 483 -29.79 9.46 0.31
CA VAL A 483 -31.25 9.54 0.17
C VAL A 483 -31.88 8.39 0.93
N VAL A 484 -32.82 8.69 1.82
CA VAL A 484 -33.55 7.71 2.63
C VAL A 484 -35.05 7.78 2.37
N LYS A 485 -35.75 6.66 2.57
CA LYS A 485 -37.21 6.59 2.37
C LYS A 485 -37.98 7.35 3.44
N ASP A 486 -37.62 7.14 4.72
CA ASP A 486 -38.32 7.69 5.89
C ASP A 486 -37.37 8.40 6.86
N ALA A 487 -37.91 9.32 7.68
CA ALA A 487 -37.11 10.13 8.62
C ALA A 487 -36.69 9.40 9.90
N SER A 488 -37.29 8.24 10.20
CA SER A 488 -37.08 7.51 11.45
C SER A 488 -35.92 6.50 11.44
N SER A 489 -35.30 6.22 10.29
CA SER A 489 -34.34 5.11 10.14
C SER A 489 -32.86 5.52 10.03
N ALA A 490 -32.56 6.81 9.85
CA ALA A 490 -31.19 7.25 9.62
C ALA A 490 -30.43 7.52 10.93
N GLU A 491 -29.67 6.54 11.42
CA GLU A 491 -28.65 6.82 12.43
C GLU A 491 -27.52 7.69 11.82
N SER A 492 -27.49 8.98 12.19
CA SER A 492 -26.54 9.98 11.70
C SER A 492 -25.06 9.57 11.83
N LYS A 493 -24.74 8.66 12.77
CA LYS A 493 -23.40 8.15 13.03
C LYS A 493 -22.85 7.30 11.88
N ASN A 494 -23.69 6.43 11.30
CA ASN A 494 -23.25 5.49 10.27
C ASN A 494 -22.96 6.23 8.94
N LEU A 495 -23.64 7.35 8.67
CA LEU A 495 -23.45 8.17 7.47
C LEU A 495 -22.10 8.85 7.38
N ARG A 496 -21.62 9.35 8.52
CA ARG A 496 -20.30 9.98 8.64
C ARG A 496 -19.16 9.02 8.34
N GLU A 497 -19.33 7.73 8.62
CA GLU A 497 -18.34 6.71 8.33
C GLU A 497 -18.04 6.58 6.84
N THR A 498 -19.07 6.56 5.98
CA THR A 498 -18.85 6.49 4.52
C THR A 498 -18.18 7.75 3.98
N ALA A 499 -18.54 8.94 4.46
CA ALA A 499 -17.88 10.17 4.06
C ALA A 499 -16.41 10.22 4.53
N LYS A 500 -16.15 9.83 5.79
CA LYS A 500 -14.79 9.68 6.34
C LYS A 500 -13.98 8.70 5.51
N GLU A 501 -14.49 7.50 5.26
CA GLU A 501 -13.78 6.45 4.52
C GLU A 501 -13.56 6.84 3.06
N LEU A 502 -14.54 7.45 2.40
CA LEU A 502 -14.39 7.95 1.04
C LEU A 502 -13.28 8.99 0.96
N LYS A 503 -13.26 9.97 1.88
CA LYS A 503 -12.18 10.96 1.98
C LYS A 503 -10.83 10.28 2.21
N GLN A 504 -10.75 9.31 3.12
CA GLN A 504 -9.51 8.60 3.40
C GLN A 504 -9.00 7.80 2.20
N LYS A 505 -9.89 7.15 1.43
CA LYS A 505 -9.50 6.44 0.21
C LYS A 505 -9.11 7.38 -0.92
N LEU A 506 -9.77 8.51 -1.09
CA LEU A 506 -9.37 9.53 -2.07
C LEU A 506 -7.92 9.97 -1.86
N VAL A 507 -7.51 10.14 -0.61
CA VAL A 507 -6.16 10.55 -0.25
C VAL A 507 -5.17 9.38 -0.28
N ASN A 508 -5.45 8.30 0.45
CA ASN A 508 -4.50 7.21 0.69
C ASN A 508 -4.47 6.15 -0.41
N ASN A 509 -5.50 6.04 -1.25
CA ASN A 509 -5.50 5.13 -2.40
C ASN A 509 -5.46 5.91 -3.73
N GLY A 510 -6.29 6.95 -3.85
CA GLY A 510 -6.39 7.77 -5.04
C GLY A 510 -5.30 8.84 -5.19
N GLY A 511 -4.56 9.13 -4.11
CA GLY A 511 -3.43 10.07 -4.13
C GLY A 511 -3.80 11.54 -4.18
N TYR A 512 -5.04 11.91 -3.86
CA TYR A 512 -5.43 13.31 -3.77
C TYR A 512 -4.73 14.01 -2.60
N ALA A 513 -3.75 14.86 -2.90
CA ALA A 513 -2.90 15.49 -1.90
C ALA A 513 -3.43 16.83 -1.37
N SER A 514 -4.34 17.50 -2.09
CA SER A 514 -4.87 18.82 -1.71
C SER A 514 -5.86 18.75 -0.53
N LYS A 515 -6.23 19.90 0.02
CA LYS A 515 -7.22 20.01 1.10
C LYS A 515 -8.57 19.49 0.61
N VAL A 516 -9.09 18.45 1.26
CA VAL A 516 -10.35 17.81 0.86
C VAL A 516 -11.19 17.44 2.07
N CYS A 517 -12.50 17.64 1.92
CA CYS A 517 -13.52 17.13 2.82
C CYS A 517 -14.60 16.43 1.99
N VAL A 518 -15.40 15.58 2.63
CA VAL A 518 -16.64 15.05 2.06
C VAL A 518 -17.73 15.33 3.08
N ILE A 519 -18.68 16.20 2.73
CA ILE A 519 -19.76 16.60 3.62
C ILE A 519 -20.94 15.63 3.45
N PRO A 520 -21.33 14.84 4.47
CA PRO A 520 -22.51 14.00 4.38
C PRO A 520 -23.77 14.85 4.58
N GLN A 521 -24.77 14.64 3.73
CA GLN A 521 -26.09 15.27 3.85
C GLN A 521 -27.20 14.25 3.62
N ILE A 522 -28.21 14.26 4.50
CA ILE A 522 -29.36 13.35 4.39
C ILE A 522 -30.46 14.05 3.62
N LEU A 523 -31.05 13.36 2.65
CA LEU A 523 -32.23 13.81 1.93
C LEU A 523 -33.35 12.80 2.10
N HIS A 524 -34.57 13.30 2.32
CA HIS A 524 -35.76 12.47 2.48
C HIS A 524 -36.59 12.49 1.21
N LEU A 525 -36.87 11.31 0.66
CA LEU A 525 -37.65 11.19 -0.58
C LEU A 525 -39.11 11.66 -0.41
N ASN A 526 -39.74 11.35 0.73
CA ASN A 526 -41.15 11.61 1.00
C ASN A 526 -41.41 12.86 1.88
N GLY A 527 -40.45 13.78 1.99
CA GLY A 527 -40.56 14.94 2.87
C GLY A 527 -41.59 15.98 2.42
N THR A 528 -42.77 16.00 3.05
CA THR A 528 -43.86 16.98 2.83
C THR A 528 -43.68 18.30 3.59
N LYS A 529 -42.45 18.68 3.99
CA LYS A 529 -42.22 19.95 4.67
C LYS A 529 -41.20 20.80 3.91
N ASN A 530 -41.71 21.84 3.26
CA ASN A 530 -40.92 23.04 2.99
C ASN A 530 -40.37 23.55 4.34
N PRO A 531 -39.08 23.91 4.45
CA PRO A 531 -38.55 24.59 5.63
C PRO A 531 -38.94 26.09 5.64
N MET A 532 -40.21 26.39 5.40
CA MET A 532 -40.78 27.74 5.55
C MET A 532 -42.27 27.62 5.89
N GLU A 533 -42.65 28.36 6.93
CA GLU A 533 -44.01 28.62 7.42
C GLU A 533 -44.72 27.50 8.21
N VAL A 534 -44.57 27.53 9.54
CA VAL A 534 -45.70 27.28 10.46
C VAL A 534 -45.67 28.35 11.54
N ALA A 535 -46.82 28.97 11.73
CA ALA A 535 -47.10 30.13 12.56
C ALA A 535 -46.83 29.93 14.06
N GLU A 536 -46.64 31.08 14.71
CA GLU A 536 -46.64 31.34 16.14
C GLU A 536 -47.83 30.66 16.83
N ASP A 537 -47.58 29.77 17.79
CA ASP A 537 -48.05 29.88 19.18
C ASP A 537 -47.76 28.60 20.00
N ASP A 538 -47.25 28.84 21.22
CA ASP A 538 -47.30 28.02 22.44
C ASP A 538 -46.56 26.67 22.54
N VAL A 539 -45.22 26.67 22.74
CA VAL A 539 -44.50 25.71 23.60
C VAL A 539 -43.22 26.35 24.21
N PRO A 540 -42.85 26.10 25.49
CA PRO A 540 -41.70 26.74 26.15
C PRO A 540 -40.34 26.27 25.61
N GLN A 541 -39.42 27.23 25.51
CA GLN A 541 -38.04 27.14 25.02
C GLN A 541 -37.24 25.96 25.60
N GLN A 542 -37.00 24.94 24.77
CA GLN A 542 -35.80 24.11 24.82
C GLN A 542 -35.07 24.26 23.48
N GLU A 543 -34.12 25.18 23.46
CA GLU A 543 -33.16 25.37 22.38
C GLU A 543 -32.30 24.11 22.22
N ASN A 544 -32.55 23.29 21.18
CA ASN A 544 -31.58 22.38 20.53
C ASN A 544 -32.18 21.66 19.29
N GLN A 545 -33.00 22.37 18.50
CA GLN A 545 -33.29 21.97 17.11
C GLN A 545 -32.71 23.02 16.17
N GLU A 546 -31.39 22.99 15.99
CA GLU A 546 -30.69 23.81 15.00
C GLU A 546 -30.71 23.11 13.62
N ASN A 547 -31.36 23.77 12.65
CA ASN A 547 -31.18 23.75 11.19
C ASN A 547 -30.41 22.60 10.48
N PRO A 548 -30.98 21.97 9.43
CA PRO A 548 -30.28 20.99 8.56
C PRO A 548 -29.13 21.55 7.70
N CYS A 549 -28.82 22.84 7.77
CA CYS A 549 -27.80 23.54 6.96
C CYS A 549 -26.44 23.70 7.70
N GLY A 550 -26.19 22.92 8.76
CA GLY A 550 -25.04 23.13 9.66
C GLY A 550 -23.66 22.76 9.11
N TYR A 551 -23.54 21.90 8.10
CA TYR A 551 -22.24 21.32 7.71
C TYR A 551 -21.35 22.25 6.86
N THR A 552 -21.91 23.18 6.09
CA THR A 552 -21.16 24.20 5.33
C THR A 552 -20.39 25.16 6.24
N SER A 553 -20.77 25.26 7.52
CA SER A 553 -20.07 26.05 8.54
C SER A 553 -18.93 25.30 9.25
N LEU A 554 -18.81 23.99 9.03
CA LEU A 554 -17.84 23.15 9.77
C LEU A 554 -16.46 23.17 9.15
N TYR A 555 -16.34 23.33 7.83
CA TYR A 555 -15.06 23.33 7.12
C TYR A 555 -14.64 24.74 6.67
N PRO A 556 -13.33 25.03 6.63
CA PRO A 556 -12.85 26.32 6.15
C PRO A 556 -13.03 26.50 4.64
N LYS A 557 -13.17 27.75 4.17
CA LYS A 557 -13.40 28.11 2.75
C LYS A 557 -12.32 27.59 1.79
N ASN A 558 -11.11 27.30 2.25
CA ASN A 558 -10.03 26.76 1.41
C ASN A 558 -10.12 25.24 1.18
N TYR A 559 -11.23 24.60 1.57
CA TYR A 559 -11.62 23.24 1.18
C TYR A 559 -12.65 23.21 0.04
N ILE A 560 -13.08 24.38 -0.45
CA ILE A 560 -13.96 24.50 -1.60
C ILE A 560 -13.17 24.13 -2.86
N LEU A 561 -13.75 23.27 -3.72
CA LEU A 561 -13.09 22.84 -4.95
C LEU A 561 -13.04 23.98 -5.98
N THR A 562 -11.86 24.19 -6.55
CA THR A 562 -11.67 25.04 -7.74
C THR A 562 -11.77 24.21 -9.03
N SER A 563 -11.83 24.86 -10.19
CA SER A 563 -11.74 24.17 -11.49
C SER A 563 -10.46 23.33 -11.66
N ARG A 564 -9.37 23.69 -10.98
CA ARG A 564 -8.13 22.89 -11.00
C ARG A 564 -8.26 21.62 -10.16
N ASP A 565 -9.02 21.68 -9.08
CA ASP A 565 -9.16 20.57 -8.14
C ASP A 565 -10.06 19.45 -8.67
N ILE A 566 -11.09 19.79 -9.46
CA ILE A 566 -12.10 18.82 -9.92
C ILE A 566 -11.47 17.67 -10.73
N PRO A 567 -10.64 17.89 -11.77
CA PRO A 567 -10.03 16.78 -12.50
C PRO A 567 -9.14 15.91 -11.61
N MET A 568 -8.36 16.52 -10.70
CA MET A 568 -7.51 15.78 -9.75
C MET A 568 -8.35 14.93 -8.80
N PHE A 569 -9.46 15.47 -8.30
CA PHE A 569 -10.40 14.76 -7.44
C PHE A 569 -11.04 13.57 -8.17
N LEU A 570 -11.53 13.79 -9.39
CA LEU A 570 -12.20 12.75 -10.17
C LEU A 570 -11.24 11.65 -10.62
N ARG A 571 -9.99 11.97 -10.96
CA ARG A 571 -8.94 10.96 -11.24
C ARG A 571 -8.62 10.11 -10.01
N ALA A 572 -8.48 10.74 -8.84
CA ALA A 572 -8.31 10.02 -7.58
C ALA A 572 -9.52 9.11 -7.30
N LEU A 573 -10.73 9.58 -7.59
CA LEU A 573 -11.96 8.80 -7.43
C LEU A 573 -12.01 7.58 -8.37
N VAL A 574 -11.60 7.74 -9.63
CA VAL A 574 -11.48 6.61 -10.58
C VAL A 574 -10.53 5.54 -10.03
N ILE A 575 -9.38 5.93 -9.48
CA ILE A 575 -8.46 4.98 -8.84
C ILE A 575 -9.11 4.28 -7.64
N VAL A 576 -9.88 4.99 -6.81
CA VAL A 576 -10.58 4.40 -5.67
C VAL A 576 -11.59 3.34 -6.11
N VAL A 577 -12.38 3.62 -7.14
CA VAL A 577 -13.49 2.77 -7.56
C VAL A 577 -13.04 1.61 -8.47
N LEU A 578 -12.10 1.86 -9.37
CA LEU A 578 -11.63 0.87 -10.36
C LEU A 578 -10.33 0.17 -9.93
N GLY A 579 -9.65 0.66 -8.90
CA GLY A 579 -8.39 0.12 -8.42
C GLY A 579 -8.55 -1.26 -7.77
N PHE A 580 -7.65 -2.17 -8.12
CA PHE A 580 -7.52 -3.46 -7.46
C PHE A 580 -6.05 -3.85 -7.30
N LYS A 581 -5.76 -4.66 -6.28
CA LYS A 581 -4.41 -5.17 -6.06
C LYS A 581 -3.95 -6.01 -7.25
N SER A 582 -2.88 -5.56 -7.89
CA SER A 582 -2.30 -6.23 -9.06
C SER A 582 -1.59 -7.51 -8.65
N TYR A 583 -1.64 -8.55 -9.48
CA TYR A 583 -0.79 -9.73 -9.34
C TYR A 583 0.71 -9.40 -9.51
N LEU A 584 1.04 -8.23 -10.06
CA LEU A 584 2.41 -7.71 -10.12
C LEU A 584 2.93 -7.26 -8.74
N SER A 585 2.04 -6.98 -7.77
CA SER A 585 2.38 -6.52 -6.42
C SER A 585 3.37 -7.46 -5.75
N ASP A 586 3.03 -8.74 -5.77
CA ASP A 586 3.85 -9.71 -5.06
C ASP A 586 5.24 -9.77 -5.69
N HIS A 587 5.38 -9.50 -7.00
CA HIS A 587 6.64 -9.64 -7.74
C HIS A 587 7.62 -8.50 -7.49
N LEU A 588 7.14 -7.26 -7.44
CA LEU A 588 8.01 -6.09 -7.22
C LEU A 588 8.37 -5.93 -5.74
N GLY A 589 7.88 -6.84 -4.87
CA GLY A 589 8.06 -6.74 -3.42
C GLY A 589 7.36 -5.52 -2.83
N CYS A 590 6.46 -4.89 -3.60
CA CYS A 590 5.71 -3.70 -3.22
C CYS A 590 4.28 -3.83 -3.75
N GLU A 591 3.32 -3.37 -2.95
CA GLU A 591 1.92 -3.40 -3.35
C GLU A 591 1.66 -2.38 -4.46
N ILE A 592 1.08 -2.86 -5.57
CA ILE A 592 0.80 -2.10 -6.79
C ILE A 592 -0.66 -2.31 -7.16
N PHE A 593 -1.34 -1.22 -7.54
CA PHE A 593 -2.70 -1.30 -8.04
C PHE A 593 -2.74 -1.28 -9.57
N SER A 594 -3.72 -2.00 -10.11
CA SER A 594 -4.13 -1.96 -11.50
C SER A 594 -5.59 -1.49 -11.57
N VAL A 595 -6.02 -1.06 -12.76
CA VAL A 595 -7.34 -0.46 -12.98
C VAL A 595 -8.20 -1.41 -13.80
N LEU A 596 -9.46 -1.60 -13.40
CA LEU A 596 -10.45 -2.38 -14.15
C LEU A 596 -10.77 -1.73 -15.51
N THR A 597 -11.16 -2.55 -16.49
CA THR A 597 -11.72 -2.01 -17.74
C THR A 597 -13.14 -1.49 -17.53
N LEU A 598 -13.61 -0.60 -18.42
CA LEU A 598 -14.98 -0.09 -18.39
C LEU A 598 -16.03 -1.21 -18.31
N LYS A 599 -15.89 -2.24 -19.16
CA LYS A 599 -16.84 -3.37 -19.20
C LYS A 599 -16.83 -4.21 -17.92
N GLN A 600 -15.66 -4.39 -17.29
CA GLN A 600 -15.55 -5.06 -15.99
C GLN A 600 -16.24 -4.23 -14.90
N TYR A 601 -16.05 -2.91 -14.92
CA TYR A 601 -16.71 -1.99 -13.99
C TYR A 601 -18.23 -1.98 -14.16
N GLU A 602 -18.74 -1.91 -15.40
CA GLU A 602 -20.18 -2.00 -15.72
C GLU A 602 -20.82 -3.29 -15.19
N LEU A 603 -20.11 -4.42 -15.31
CA LEU A 603 -20.58 -5.69 -14.79
C LEU A 603 -20.69 -5.66 -13.25
N LEU A 604 -19.71 -5.05 -12.58
CA LEU A 604 -19.71 -4.89 -11.12
C LEU A 604 -20.73 -3.86 -10.65
N SER A 605 -21.07 -2.85 -11.45
CA SER A 605 -22.02 -1.79 -11.05
C SER A 605 -23.49 -2.23 -11.08
N LYS A 606 -23.79 -3.40 -11.66
CA LYS A 606 -25.14 -3.98 -11.71
C LYS A 606 -25.81 -4.06 -10.33
N ASN A 607 -27.14 -3.91 -10.34
CA ASN A 607 -27.97 -4.07 -9.15
C ASN A 607 -28.13 -5.55 -8.79
N LEU A 608 -27.43 -6.01 -7.75
CA LEU A 608 -27.48 -7.41 -7.30
C LEU A 608 -28.87 -7.86 -6.84
N HIS A 609 -29.76 -6.94 -6.45
CA HIS A 609 -31.14 -7.29 -6.11
C HIS A 609 -31.97 -7.72 -7.33
N LYS A 610 -31.62 -7.18 -8.52
CA LYS A 610 -32.24 -7.54 -9.81
C LYS A 610 -31.46 -8.63 -10.54
N ALA A 611 -30.13 -8.52 -10.58
CA ALA A 611 -29.22 -9.44 -11.27
C ALA A 611 -28.85 -10.64 -10.39
N LYS A 612 -29.86 -11.42 -9.97
CA LYS A 612 -29.65 -12.59 -9.10
C LYS A 612 -28.98 -13.76 -9.82
N GLU A 613 -29.26 -13.95 -11.10
CA GLU A 613 -28.66 -14.99 -11.95
C GLU A 613 -27.93 -14.29 -13.11
N GLN A 614 -26.66 -14.64 -13.34
CA GLN A 614 -25.84 -14.03 -14.40
C GLN A 614 -24.80 -15.01 -14.92
N PHE A 615 -24.72 -15.14 -16.25
CA PHE A 615 -23.65 -15.86 -16.93
C PHE A 615 -22.67 -14.84 -17.50
N VAL A 616 -21.37 -15.01 -17.24
CA VAL A 616 -20.30 -14.14 -17.72
C VAL A 616 -19.38 -14.97 -18.61
N LEU A 617 -19.50 -14.78 -19.92
CA LEU A 617 -18.63 -15.42 -20.92
C LEU A 617 -17.46 -14.48 -21.17
N GLY A 618 -16.25 -14.91 -20.87
CA GLY A 618 -15.06 -14.10 -21.07
C GLY A 618 -13.98 -14.84 -21.82
N LEU A 619 -13.38 -14.19 -22.81
CA LEU A 619 -12.21 -14.74 -23.52
C LEU A 619 -11.03 -14.97 -22.56
N PRO A 620 -10.03 -15.78 -22.95
CA PRO A 620 -8.85 -15.97 -22.12
C PRO A 620 -8.12 -14.65 -21.89
N GLY A 621 -7.64 -14.41 -20.66
CA GLY A 621 -6.90 -13.19 -20.31
C GLY A 621 -7.74 -11.92 -20.16
N THR A 622 -9.08 -12.02 -20.11
CA THR A 622 -10.00 -10.88 -19.91
C THR A 622 -10.25 -10.51 -18.45
N GLY A 623 -9.66 -11.22 -17.49
CA GLY A 623 -9.78 -10.87 -16.07
C GLY A 623 -10.92 -11.53 -15.29
N LYS A 624 -11.60 -12.56 -15.83
CA LYS A 624 -12.76 -13.24 -15.21
C LYS A 624 -12.65 -13.47 -13.70
N THR A 625 -11.59 -14.14 -13.24
CA THR A 625 -11.39 -14.44 -11.81
C THR A 625 -11.24 -13.20 -10.92
N ILE A 626 -10.71 -12.07 -11.45
CA ILE A 626 -10.67 -10.81 -10.70
C ILE A 626 -12.09 -10.28 -10.50
N VAL A 627 -12.91 -10.31 -11.55
CA VAL A 627 -14.32 -9.93 -11.48
C VAL A 627 -15.09 -10.85 -10.53
N ALA A 628 -14.82 -12.17 -10.57
CA ALA A 628 -15.39 -13.15 -9.65
C ALA A 628 -15.03 -12.84 -8.17
N SER A 629 -13.79 -12.46 -7.89
CA SER A 629 -13.39 -12.04 -6.54
C SER A 629 -14.07 -10.74 -6.11
N LYS A 630 -14.17 -9.74 -7.01
CA LYS A 630 -14.82 -8.46 -6.71
C LYS A 630 -16.32 -8.59 -6.51
N ILE A 631 -17.00 -9.47 -7.23
CA ILE A 631 -18.42 -9.72 -7.00
C ILE A 631 -18.66 -10.40 -5.64
N ILE A 632 -17.77 -11.29 -5.17
CA ILE A 632 -17.86 -11.89 -3.83
C ILE A 632 -17.76 -10.82 -2.74
N GLU A 633 -16.80 -9.91 -2.83
CA GLU A 633 -16.67 -8.75 -1.91
C GLU A 633 -17.97 -7.92 -1.89
N ARG A 634 -18.52 -7.66 -3.08
CA ARG A 634 -19.73 -6.86 -3.25
C ARG A 634 -20.98 -7.57 -2.71
N ILE A 635 -21.13 -8.87 -2.93
CA ILE A 635 -22.21 -9.70 -2.36
C ILE A 635 -22.17 -9.63 -0.84
N ARG A 636 -21.00 -9.82 -0.22
CA ARG A 636 -20.85 -9.66 1.24
C ARG A 636 -21.39 -8.32 1.69
N ASN A 637 -20.93 -7.25 1.06
CA ASN A 637 -21.22 -5.90 1.52
C ASN A 637 -22.68 -5.54 1.30
N VAL A 638 -23.31 -5.97 0.20
CA VAL A 638 -24.73 -5.69 -0.10
C VAL A 638 -25.67 -6.47 0.82
N PHE A 639 -25.34 -7.73 1.14
CA PHE A 639 -26.24 -8.64 1.87
C PHE A 639 -25.81 -8.91 3.32
N HIS A 640 -24.76 -8.26 3.81
CA HIS A 640 -24.19 -8.44 5.16
C HIS A 640 -23.80 -9.88 5.48
N CYS A 641 -23.20 -10.57 4.51
CA CYS A 641 -22.88 -11.98 4.64
C CYS A 641 -21.51 -12.23 5.30
N SER A 642 -21.49 -13.18 6.22
CA SER A 642 -20.27 -13.83 6.67
C SER A 642 -19.62 -14.62 5.52
N ALA A 643 -18.34 -14.95 5.65
CA ALA A 643 -17.63 -15.77 4.66
C ALA A 643 -18.27 -17.15 4.46
N LYS A 644 -19.03 -17.66 5.44
CA LYS A 644 -19.69 -18.98 5.36
C LYS A 644 -20.94 -19.00 4.48
N GLU A 645 -21.53 -17.84 4.22
CA GLU A 645 -22.77 -17.70 3.46
C GLU A 645 -22.55 -17.53 1.96
N ILE A 646 -21.29 -17.34 1.53
CA ILE A 646 -20.89 -17.21 0.13
C ILE A 646 -19.99 -18.37 -0.24
N LEU A 647 -20.37 -19.12 -1.27
CA LEU A 647 -19.64 -20.27 -1.77
C LEU A 647 -19.03 -19.98 -3.14
N TYR A 648 -17.71 -20.08 -3.24
CA TYR A 648 -16.97 -20.10 -4.49
C TYR A 648 -16.70 -21.54 -4.92
N ILE A 649 -17.11 -21.90 -6.13
CA ILE A 649 -16.94 -23.24 -6.69
C ILE A 649 -16.04 -23.15 -7.92
N CYS A 650 -15.01 -24.00 -7.97
CA CYS A 650 -14.17 -24.18 -9.16
C CYS A 650 -13.80 -25.66 -9.33
N GLU A 651 -13.12 -26.03 -10.43
CA GLU A 651 -12.68 -27.42 -10.62
C GLU A 651 -11.33 -27.70 -9.91
N ASN A 652 -10.45 -26.71 -9.88
CA ASN A 652 -9.03 -26.90 -9.55
C ASN A 652 -8.69 -26.49 -8.10
N GLN A 653 -8.06 -27.40 -7.35
CA GLN A 653 -7.58 -27.14 -5.99
C GLN A 653 -6.59 -25.94 -5.88
N PRO A 654 -5.66 -25.71 -6.83
CA PRO A 654 -4.82 -24.52 -6.82
C PRO A 654 -5.61 -23.20 -6.91
N LEU A 655 -6.59 -23.12 -7.83
CA LEU A 655 -7.45 -21.95 -7.98
C LEU A 655 -8.32 -21.74 -6.73
N LYS A 656 -8.83 -22.82 -6.14
CA LYS A 656 -9.53 -22.79 -4.85
C LYS A 656 -8.68 -22.17 -3.74
N LYS A 657 -7.39 -22.51 -3.63
CA LYS A 657 -6.47 -21.91 -2.63
C LYS A 657 -6.20 -20.43 -2.94
N PHE A 658 -6.09 -20.10 -4.22
CA PHE A 658 -5.82 -18.74 -4.67
C PHE A 658 -6.96 -17.77 -4.37
N VAL A 659 -8.21 -18.18 -4.63
CA VAL A 659 -9.41 -17.38 -4.34
C VAL A 659 -9.90 -17.58 -2.90
N GLY A 660 -9.58 -18.72 -2.28
CA GLY A 660 -9.93 -19.10 -0.91
C GLY A 660 -9.22 -18.26 0.14
N ASN A 661 -9.65 -17.02 0.25
CA ASN A 661 -9.27 -16.03 1.23
C ASN A 661 -10.32 -15.98 2.36
N GLU A 662 -10.13 -15.07 3.32
CA GLU A 662 -11.08 -14.83 4.41
C GLU A 662 -12.47 -14.34 3.93
N ILE A 663 -12.67 -14.15 2.61
CA ILE A 663 -13.90 -13.58 2.07
C ILE A 663 -14.94 -14.58 1.53
N CYS A 664 -14.69 -15.88 1.44
CA CYS A 664 -15.74 -16.86 1.13
C CYS A 664 -15.32 -18.29 1.51
N GLN A 665 -16.28 -19.23 1.51
CA GLN A 665 -15.94 -20.64 1.45
C GLN A 665 -15.58 -20.99 0.00
N SER A 666 -14.39 -21.55 -0.23
CA SER A 666 -14.00 -22.05 -1.55
C SER A 666 -13.96 -23.58 -1.56
N VAL A 667 -14.53 -24.20 -2.60
CA VAL A 667 -14.59 -25.66 -2.75
C VAL A 667 -14.36 -26.07 -4.20
N THR A 668 -13.90 -27.31 -4.38
CA THR A 668 -13.92 -27.95 -5.70
C THR A 668 -15.32 -28.45 -6.01
N ARG A 669 -15.70 -28.60 -7.28
CA ARG A 669 -16.99 -29.20 -7.69
C ARG A 669 -17.28 -30.54 -6.99
N VAL A 670 -16.30 -31.44 -6.94
CA VAL A 670 -16.46 -32.76 -6.28
C VAL A 670 -16.76 -32.59 -4.78
N ALA A 671 -16.06 -31.67 -4.11
CA ALA A 671 -16.32 -31.36 -2.70
C ALA A 671 -17.67 -30.68 -2.48
N PHE A 672 -18.16 -29.92 -3.46
CA PHE A 672 -19.48 -29.30 -3.42
C PHE A 672 -20.59 -30.35 -3.45
N LEU A 673 -20.47 -31.37 -4.29
CA LEU A 673 -21.52 -32.39 -4.44
C LEU A 673 -21.54 -33.44 -3.33
N THR A 674 -20.42 -33.60 -2.62
CA THR A 674 -20.27 -34.60 -1.55
C THR A 674 -20.55 -34.05 -0.15
N ARG A 675 -20.61 -32.73 0.01
CA ARG A 675 -20.78 -32.05 1.30
C ARG A 675 -22.09 -31.26 1.35
N ASN A 676 -22.56 -31.00 2.57
CA ASN A 676 -23.71 -30.14 2.80
C ASN A 676 -23.27 -28.71 3.14
N PHE A 677 -24.02 -27.74 2.63
CA PHE A 677 -23.76 -26.31 2.80
C PHE A 677 -24.99 -25.59 3.36
N PRO A 678 -25.37 -25.85 4.63
CA PRO A 678 -26.63 -25.34 5.20
C PRO A 678 -26.65 -23.82 5.37
N GLU A 679 -25.47 -23.20 5.55
CA GLU A 679 -25.32 -21.75 5.75
C GLU A 679 -25.22 -20.97 4.44
N VAL A 680 -24.97 -21.63 3.31
CA VAL A 680 -24.71 -20.95 2.03
C VAL A 680 -25.99 -20.38 1.45
N LYS A 681 -25.92 -19.10 1.10
CA LYS A 681 -26.98 -18.33 0.45
C LYS A 681 -26.62 -17.95 -0.98
N HIS A 682 -25.35 -17.62 -1.22
CA HIS A 682 -24.86 -17.10 -2.49
C HIS A 682 -23.80 -18.04 -3.07
N ILE A 683 -23.81 -18.22 -4.39
CA ILE A 683 -22.84 -19.05 -5.10
C ILE A 683 -22.23 -18.26 -6.26
N VAL A 684 -20.91 -18.30 -6.35
CA VAL A 684 -20.14 -17.85 -7.51
C VAL A 684 -19.36 -19.04 -8.05
N VAL A 685 -19.52 -19.34 -9.33
CA VAL A 685 -18.87 -20.47 -9.98
C VAL A 685 -17.88 -19.94 -11.01
N ASP A 686 -16.65 -20.45 -10.99
CA ASP A 686 -15.57 -20.07 -11.89
C ASP A 686 -15.03 -21.28 -12.64
N GLU A 687 -14.58 -21.08 -13.87
CA GLU A 687 -14.14 -22.13 -14.79
C GLU A 687 -15.19 -23.24 -14.99
N ALA A 688 -16.48 -22.89 -15.00
CA ALA A 688 -17.59 -23.84 -15.00
C ALA A 688 -17.65 -24.73 -16.26
N GLN A 689 -17.03 -24.31 -17.37
CA GLN A 689 -16.92 -25.12 -18.58
C GLN A 689 -16.09 -26.41 -18.36
N ASN A 690 -15.25 -26.45 -17.31
CA ASN A 690 -14.41 -27.60 -16.97
C ASN A 690 -15.09 -28.58 -16.00
N PHE A 691 -16.38 -28.37 -15.69
CA PHE A 691 -17.14 -29.22 -14.79
C PHE A 691 -17.71 -30.39 -15.60
N ARG A 692 -17.87 -31.58 -15.00
CA ARG A 692 -18.44 -32.74 -15.73
C ARG A 692 -19.96 -32.83 -15.57
N SER A 693 -20.65 -33.15 -16.66
CA SER A 693 -22.11 -33.35 -16.72
C SER A 693 -22.63 -34.61 -16.02
N GLU A 694 -21.75 -35.57 -15.75
CA GLU A 694 -22.06 -36.82 -15.03
C GLU A 694 -22.65 -36.55 -13.63
N GLU A 695 -22.50 -35.31 -13.13
CA GLU A 695 -22.97 -34.87 -11.84
C GLU A 695 -23.85 -33.61 -11.98
N ASN A 696 -25.04 -33.59 -11.37
CA ASN A 696 -26.06 -32.54 -11.52
C ASN A 696 -25.74 -31.24 -10.74
N TRP A 697 -24.49 -30.76 -10.83
CA TRP A 697 -23.99 -29.64 -10.05
C TRP A 697 -24.80 -28.36 -10.25
N TYR A 698 -25.22 -28.09 -11.50
CA TYR A 698 -25.93 -26.86 -11.85
C TYR A 698 -27.29 -26.80 -11.15
N GLN A 699 -28.07 -27.89 -11.21
CA GLN A 699 -29.35 -27.96 -10.53
C GLN A 699 -29.18 -27.90 -9.01
N CYS A 700 -28.20 -28.61 -8.45
CA CYS A 700 -27.92 -28.55 -7.01
C CYS A 700 -27.56 -27.13 -6.54
N ALA A 701 -26.69 -26.43 -7.27
CA ALA A 701 -26.32 -25.05 -6.97
C ALA A 701 -27.54 -24.12 -7.09
N ARG A 702 -28.33 -24.27 -8.15
CA ARG A 702 -29.51 -23.45 -8.41
C ARG A 702 -30.59 -23.66 -7.34
N GLU A 703 -30.83 -24.89 -6.90
CA GLU A 703 -31.77 -25.21 -5.83
C GLU A 703 -31.34 -24.61 -4.49
N LEU A 704 -30.04 -24.72 -4.16
CA LEU A 704 -29.46 -24.14 -2.94
C LEU A 704 -29.65 -22.62 -2.88
N VAL A 705 -29.37 -21.93 -3.99
CA VAL A 705 -29.52 -20.47 -4.09
C VAL A 705 -30.99 -20.07 -4.10
N LYS A 706 -31.85 -20.79 -4.83
CA LYS A 706 -33.31 -20.53 -4.89
C LYS A 706 -33.95 -20.61 -3.51
N LYS A 707 -33.58 -21.61 -2.70
CA LYS A 707 -34.07 -21.76 -1.31
C LYS A 707 -33.81 -20.53 -0.45
N ASN A 708 -32.70 -19.84 -0.70
CA ASN A 708 -32.26 -18.67 0.05
C ASN A 708 -32.50 -17.33 -0.67
N SER A 709 -33.12 -17.36 -1.86
CA SER A 709 -33.28 -16.20 -2.75
C SER A 709 -31.97 -15.44 -3.02
N GLY A 710 -30.84 -16.16 -3.05
CA GLY A 710 -29.51 -15.59 -3.13
C GLY A 710 -29.03 -15.24 -4.53
N ILE A 711 -27.72 -15.09 -4.68
CA ILE A 711 -27.05 -14.73 -5.93
C ILE A 711 -26.38 -15.96 -6.52
N PHE A 712 -26.50 -16.16 -7.82
CA PHE A 712 -25.89 -17.23 -8.59
C PHE A 712 -25.22 -16.69 -9.86
N TRP A 713 -23.91 -16.53 -9.82
CA TRP A 713 -23.14 -16.02 -10.96
C TRP A 713 -22.16 -17.09 -11.45
N VAL A 714 -22.09 -17.29 -12.76
CA VAL A 714 -21.30 -18.35 -13.39
C VAL A 714 -20.37 -17.74 -14.44
N PHE A 715 -19.06 -17.92 -14.26
CA PHE A 715 -18.02 -17.46 -15.17
C PHE A 715 -17.57 -18.62 -16.08
N LEU A 716 -17.55 -18.36 -17.39
CA LEU A 716 -17.38 -19.36 -18.43
C LEU A 716 -16.36 -18.91 -19.49
N ASP A 717 -15.64 -19.89 -20.04
CA ASP A 717 -14.78 -19.72 -21.21
C ASP A 717 -14.68 -21.02 -22.01
N PHE A 718 -15.64 -21.26 -22.92
CA PHE A 718 -15.71 -22.50 -23.69
C PHE A 718 -14.49 -22.75 -24.59
N PHE A 719 -13.80 -21.69 -25.04
CA PHE A 719 -12.54 -21.86 -25.78
C PHE A 719 -11.48 -22.61 -24.95
N GLN A 720 -11.53 -22.51 -23.61
CA GLN A 720 -10.59 -23.17 -22.70
C GLN A 720 -11.10 -24.48 -22.10
N SER A 721 -12.10 -25.11 -22.72
CA SER A 721 -12.61 -26.41 -22.28
C SER A 721 -11.49 -27.45 -22.26
N THR A 722 -11.28 -28.08 -21.11
CA THR A 722 -10.18 -29.05 -20.92
C THR A 722 -10.61 -30.51 -21.08
N HIS A 723 -11.87 -30.78 -21.40
CA HIS A 723 -12.41 -32.12 -21.65
C HIS A 723 -13.52 -32.09 -22.71
N PRO A 724 -13.75 -33.19 -23.46
CA PRO A 724 -14.76 -33.22 -24.53
C PRO A 724 -16.19 -33.44 -24.02
N TYR A 725 -16.35 -33.81 -22.73
CA TYR A 725 -17.66 -34.07 -22.14
C TYR A 725 -18.45 -32.78 -21.90
N GLY A 726 -19.78 -32.88 -21.87
CA GLY A 726 -20.65 -31.74 -21.55
C GLY A 726 -20.39 -31.18 -20.14
N CYS A 727 -20.63 -29.88 -19.98
CA CYS A 727 -20.35 -29.18 -18.71
C CYS A 727 -21.50 -29.18 -17.69
N GLY A 728 -22.61 -29.87 -18.00
CA GLY A 728 -23.82 -29.88 -17.17
C GLY A 728 -24.72 -28.65 -17.36
N LEU A 729 -24.35 -27.73 -18.25
CA LEU A 729 -25.17 -26.58 -18.65
C LEU A 729 -25.81 -26.83 -20.01
N LYS A 730 -27.05 -26.34 -20.19
CA LYS A 730 -27.69 -26.26 -21.50
C LYS A 730 -27.45 -24.87 -22.08
N PHE A 731 -26.90 -24.80 -23.29
CA PHE A 731 -26.50 -23.53 -23.90
C PHE A 731 -27.69 -22.57 -24.14
N SER A 732 -28.87 -23.12 -24.42
CA SER A 732 -30.11 -22.34 -24.55
C SER A 732 -30.59 -21.69 -23.24
N GLU A 733 -30.14 -22.19 -22.09
CA GLU A 733 -30.51 -21.69 -20.76
C GLU A 733 -29.46 -20.71 -20.18
N LEU A 734 -28.38 -20.41 -20.93
CA LEU A 734 -27.39 -19.41 -20.55
C LEU A 734 -27.98 -18.01 -20.74
N TYR A 735 -28.89 -17.56 -19.88
CA TYR A 735 -29.42 -16.20 -19.92
C TYR A 735 -29.78 -15.73 -18.50
N PRO A 736 -29.49 -14.46 -18.15
CA PRO A 736 -28.84 -13.41 -18.94
C PRO A 736 -27.33 -13.60 -19.10
N GLN A 737 -26.77 -13.17 -20.24
CA GLN A 737 -25.33 -13.24 -20.55
C GLN A 737 -24.67 -11.87 -20.54
N GLU A 738 -23.41 -11.82 -20.13
CA GLU A 738 -22.51 -10.67 -20.27
C GLU A 738 -21.18 -11.14 -20.84
N TRP A 739 -20.58 -10.31 -21.70
CA TRP A 739 -19.40 -10.69 -22.46
C TRP A 739 -18.18 -9.85 -22.06
N LEU A 740 -17.06 -10.53 -21.82
CA LEU A 740 -15.75 -9.90 -21.65
C LEU A 740 -14.87 -10.27 -22.84
N THR A 741 -14.55 -9.29 -23.68
CA THR A 741 -13.88 -9.51 -24.98
C THR A 741 -12.50 -8.87 -25.08
N LYS A 742 -12.18 -7.94 -24.18
CA LYS A 742 -10.89 -7.25 -24.13
C LYS A 742 -9.86 -8.05 -23.34
N VAL A 743 -8.86 -8.60 -24.02
CA VAL A 743 -7.75 -9.33 -23.41
C VAL A 743 -6.78 -8.33 -22.79
N VAL A 744 -6.66 -8.36 -21.46
CA VAL A 744 -5.87 -7.38 -20.68
C VAL A 744 -4.62 -7.98 -20.06
N ARG A 745 -4.41 -9.31 -20.13
CA ARG A 745 -3.34 -10.00 -19.39
C ARG A 745 -2.15 -10.40 -20.25
N ASN A 746 -2.41 -11.02 -21.41
CA ASN A 746 -1.39 -11.60 -22.27
C ASN A 746 -0.77 -10.55 -23.20
N ALA A 747 0.53 -10.64 -23.45
CA ALA A 747 1.23 -9.77 -24.39
C ALA A 747 0.78 -9.99 -25.84
N LYS A 748 0.96 -8.99 -26.71
CA LYS A 748 0.39 -8.95 -28.07
C LYS A 748 0.70 -10.20 -28.90
N GLN A 749 1.96 -10.63 -28.97
CA GLN A 749 2.33 -11.86 -29.69
C GLN A 749 1.63 -13.11 -29.16
N ILE A 750 1.40 -13.20 -27.84
CA ILE A 750 0.70 -14.32 -27.21
C ILE A 750 -0.80 -14.23 -27.52
N CYS A 751 -1.38 -13.02 -27.48
CA CYS A 751 -2.75 -12.79 -27.91
C CYS A 751 -2.99 -13.17 -29.37
N ASP A 752 -2.04 -12.87 -30.26
CA ASP A 752 -2.14 -13.23 -31.67
C ASP A 752 -2.20 -14.76 -31.83
N VAL A 753 -1.32 -15.50 -31.15
CA VAL A 753 -1.37 -16.98 -31.11
C VAL A 753 -2.70 -17.47 -30.52
N MET A 754 -3.22 -16.83 -29.48
CA MET A 754 -4.52 -17.19 -28.91
C MET A 754 -5.66 -16.96 -29.92
N PHE A 755 -5.62 -15.88 -30.68
CA PHE A 755 -6.64 -15.54 -31.67
C PHE A 755 -6.62 -16.52 -32.85
N ASP A 756 -5.43 -16.91 -33.29
CA ASP A 756 -5.27 -17.96 -34.32
C ASP A 756 -5.84 -19.29 -33.83
N LEU A 757 -5.52 -19.72 -32.61
CA LEU A 757 -6.06 -20.95 -32.02
C LEU A 757 -7.58 -20.90 -31.84
N MET A 758 -8.14 -19.77 -31.39
CA MET A 758 -9.60 -19.60 -31.28
C MET A 758 -10.27 -19.70 -32.65
N LYS A 759 -9.66 -19.12 -33.69
CA LYS A 759 -10.15 -19.22 -35.06
C LYS A 759 -10.13 -20.66 -35.57
N GLU A 760 -9.07 -21.41 -35.30
CA GLU A 760 -8.98 -22.84 -35.65
C GLU A 760 -10.04 -23.67 -34.92
N ILE A 761 -10.25 -23.44 -33.61
CA ILE A 761 -11.31 -24.11 -32.82
C ILE A 761 -12.70 -23.87 -33.42
N LEU A 762 -12.99 -22.64 -33.89
CA LEU A 762 -14.27 -22.30 -34.53
C LEU A 762 -14.45 -22.98 -35.89
N GLN A 763 -13.35 -23.31 -36.59
CA GLN A 763 -13.38 -23.97 -37.89
C GLN A 763 -13.56 -25.48 -37.76
N GLU A 764 -12.82 -26.13 -36.85
CA GLU A 764 -12.84 -27.59 -36.72
C GLU A 764 -14.13 -28.10 -36.06
N ARG A 765 -14.67 -27.34 -35.10
CA ARG A 765 -15.90 -27.66 -34.37
C ARG A 765 -15.97 -29.08 -33.77
N ASN A 766 -14.84 -29.56 -33.24
CA ASN A 766 -14.69 -30.96 -32.77
C ASN A 766 -15.46 -31.32 -31.49
N THR A 767 -16.02 -30.36 -30.76
CA THR A 767 -16.67 -30.59 -29.45
C THR A 767 -18.03 -29.93 -29.36
N ASP A 768 -18.86 -30.36 -28.42
CA ASP A 768 -20.17 -29.74 -28.19
C ASP A 768 -20.00 -28.41 -27.42
N MET A 769 -20.03 -27.30 -28.15
CA MET A 769 -19.87 -25.93 -27.65
C MET A 769 -20.86 -24.97 -28.31
N PRO A 770 -21.20 -23.83 -27.68
CA PRO A 770 -22.11 -22.84 -28.26
C PRO A 770 -21.42 -21.99 -29.34
N TYR A 771 -21.07 -22.60 -30.47
CA TYR A 771 -20.25 -21.99 -31.53
C TYR A 771 -20.82 -20.66 -32.04
N GLU A 772 -22.13 -20.53 -32.18
CA GLU A 772 -22.77 -19.28 -32.64
C GLU A 772 -22.48 -18.12 -31.69
N VAL A 773 -22.54 -18.37 -30.37
CA VAL A 773 -22.21 -17.37 -29.35
C VAL A 773 -20.71 -17.08 -29.34
N LEU A 774 -19.88 -18.10 -29.52
CA LEU A 774 -18.42 -17.94 -29.56
C LEU A 774 -17.93 -17.17 -30.78
N GLU A 775 -18.58 -17.32 -31.93
CA GLU A 775 -18.29 -16.53 -33.13
C GLU A 775 -18.59 -15.05 -32.92
N GLU A 776 -19.73 -14.71 -32.33
CA GLU A 776 -20.07 -13.32 -32.00
C GLU A 776 -19.15 -12.73 -30.93
N LEU A 777 -18.80 -13.53 -29.92
CA LEU A 777 -17.83 -13.14 -28.89
C LEU A 777 -16.44 -12.86 -29.50
N PHE A 778 -15.99 -13.72 -30.42
CA PHE A 778 -14.68 -13.60 -31.07
C PHE A 778 -14.62 -12.44 -32.06
N LYS A 779 -15.71 -12.09 -32.75
CA LYS A 779 -15.78 -10.89 -33.60
C LYS A 779 -15.48 -9.59 -32.83
N GLN A 780 -15.78 -9.57 -31.53
CA GLN A 780 -15.51 -8.44 -30.65
C GLN A 780 -14.18 -8.57 -29.88
N ALA A 781 -13.40 -9.64 -30.13
CA ALA A 781 -12.14 -9.89 -29.44
C ALA A 781 -11.10 -8.82 -29.79
N GLU A 782 -10.53 -8.23 -28.76
CA GLU A 782 -9.49 -7.22 -28.91
C GLU A 782 -8.38 -7.44 -27.90
N CYS A 783 -7.12 -7.38 -28.35
CA CYS A 783 -5.99 -7.26 -27.44
C CYS A 783 -5.93 -5.81 -26.97
N ALA A 784 -6.20 -5.57 -25.69
CA ALA A 784 -6.48 -4.23 -25.17
C ALA A 784 -5.23 -3.34 -25.05
N HIS A 785 -4.07 -3.83 -25.48
CA HIS A 785 -2.79 -3.13 -25.43
C HIS A 785 -1.83 -3.61 -26.51
N SER A 786 -0.86 -2.79 -26.89
CA SER A 786 0.13 -3.07 -27.94
C SER A 786 1.45 -3.68 -27.43
N TYR A 787 1.55 -3.95 -26.13
CA TYR A 787 2.76 -4.50 -25.51
C TYR A 787 3.26 -5.80 -26.19
N SER A 788 4.45 -5.76 -26.79
CA SER A 788 5.08 -6.94 -27.42
C SER A 788 5.68 -7.89 -26.38
N GLY A 789 5.23 -9.15 -26.40
CA GLY A 789 5.83 -10.25 -25.63
C GLY A 789 6.76 -11.08 -26.49
N ASP A 790 7.20 -12.21 -25.94
CA ASP A 790 7.97 -13.21 -26.69
C ASP A 790 7.13 -14.47 -26.89
N TYR A 791 7.03 -14.93 -28.13
CA TYR A 791 6.56 -16.26 -28.48
C TYR A 791 7.67 -17.05 -29.18
N ILE A 792 8.11 -18.14 -28.57
CA ILE A 792 9.19 -18.99 -29.07
C ILE A 792 8.67 -20.41 -29.22
N MET A 793 8.62 -20.89 -30.47
CA MET A 793 8.31 -22.29 -30.77
C MET A 793 9.59 -23.03 -31.19
N LYS A 794 9.85 -24.19 -30.57
CA LYS A 794 10.90 -25.11 -30.99
C LYS A 794 10.32 -26.49 -31.25
N LYS A 795 10.60 -27.04 -32.42
CA LYS A 795 10.20 -28.39 -32.82
C LYS A 795 11.42 -29.32 -32.84
N ASN A 796 11.16 -30.63 -32.87
CA ASN A 796 12.18 -31.66 -33.05
C ASN A 796 13.25 -31.76 -31.96
N MET A 797 12.87 -31.53 -30.70
CA MET A 797 13.80 -31.59 -29.56
C MET A 797 13.75 -32.93 -28.81
N GLY A 798 14.91 -33.41 -28.36
CA GLY A 798 14.98 -34.52 -27.40
C GLY A 798 14.58 -34.07 -25.98
N THR A 799 14.09 -34.98 -25.12
CA THR A 799 13.65 -34.62 -23.76
C THR A 799 14.76 -33.99 -22.91
N LEU A 800 16.00 -34.51 -23.02
CA LEU A 800 17.16 -33.92 -22.35
C LEU A 800 17.49 -32.52 -22.90
N GLU A 801 17.41 -32.35 -24.22
CA GLU A 801 17.64 -31.06 -24.88
C GLU A 801 16.61 -30.00 -24.44
N MET A 802 15.34 -30.40 -24.28
CA MET A 802 14.31 -29.55 -23.70
C MET A 802 14.64 -29.13 -22.27
N ALA A 803 15.03 -30.09 -21.41
CA ALA A 803 15.40 -29.79 -20.03
C ALA A 803 16.60 -28.83 -19.93
N GLU A 804 17.61 -29.02 -20.79
CA GLU A 804 18.77 -28.11 -20.89
C GLU A 804 18.35 -26.72 -21.38
N TYR A 805 17.45 -26.64 -22.36
CA TYR A 805 16.94 -25.37 -22.86
C TYR A 805 16.14 -24.63 -21.78
N VAL A 806 15.17 -25.30 -21.14
CA VAL A 806 14.34 -24.73 -20.07
C VAL A 806 15.22 -24.22 -18.94
N THR A 807 16.18 -25.03 -18.49
CA THR A 807 17.11 -24.65 -17.43
C THR A 807 17.94 -23.42 -17.81
N ARG A 808 18.44 -23.36 -19.05
CA ARG A 808 19.23 -22.22 -19.55
C ARG A 808 18.39 -20.95 -19.60
N GLN A 809 17.16 -21.02 -20.08
CA GLN A 809 16.25 -19.88 -20.14
C GLN A 809 15.83 -19.41 -18.74
N CYS A 810 15.47 -20.33 -17.84
CA CYS A 810 15.17 -19.99 -16.45
C CYS A 810 16.32 -19.22 -15.80
N ASN A 811 17.55 -19.69 -15.95
CA ASN A 811 18.73 -18.98 -15.44
C ASN A 811 18.93 -17.61 -16.09
N SER A 812 18.70 -17.49 -17.40
CA SER A 812 18.78 -16.21 -18.11
C SER A 812 17.78 -15.20 -17.56
N TYR A 813 16.52 -15.60 -17.40
CA TYR A 813 15.47 -14.73 -16.87
C TYR A 813 15.73 -14.33 -15.43
N ILE A 814 16.19 -15.24 -14.59
CA ILE A 814 16.51 -14.92 -13.20
C ILE A 814 17.68 -13.93 -13.11
N ARG A 815 18.69 -14.05 -13.99
CA ARG A 815 19.77 -13.05 -14.10
C ARG A 815 19.29 -11.69 -14.62
N GLN A 816 18.21 -11.66 -15.40
CA GLN A 816 17.55 -10.43 -15.84
C GLN A 816 16.62 -9.83 -14.75
N GLY A 817 16.55 -10.45 -13.57
CA GLY A 817 15.77 -9.96 -12.42
C GLY A 817 14.37 -10.56 -12.29
N TYR A 818 13.98 -11.55 -13.10
CA TYR A 818 12.71 -12.25 -12.91
C TYR A 818 12.77 -13.17 -11.67
N PRO A 819 11.81 -13.11 -10.74
CA PRO A 819 11.77 -14.00 -9.60
C PRO A 819 11.40 -15.41 -10.04
N VAL A 820 11.83 -16.39 -9.25
CA VAL A 820 11.65 -17.81 -9.55
C VAL A 820 10.17 -18.18 -9.74
N ARG A 821 9.30 -17.60 -8.91
CA ARG A 821 7.83 -17.82 -9.01
C ARG A 821 7.17 -17.31 -10.26
N ASP A 822 7.81 -16.50 -11.09
CA ASP A 822 7.23 -16.02 -12.34
C ASP A 822 7.22 -17.10 -13.44
N ILE A 823 7.81 -18.25 -13.17
CA ILE A 823 8.03 -19.31 -14.14
C ILE A 823 7.10 -20.48 -13.86
N ALA A 824 6.36 -20.90 -14.88
CA ALA A 824 5.68 -22.19 -14.92
C ALA A 824 6.16 -23.05 -16.09
N ILE A 825 6.20 -24.34 -15.85
CA ILE A 825 6.52 -25.38 -16.82
C ILE A 825 5.31 -26.31 -16.84
N LEU A 826 4.64 -26.37 -17.97
CA LEU A 826 3.36 -27.05 -18.13
C LEU A 826 3.50 -28.20 -19.12
N CYS A 827 3.12 -29.39 -18.68
CA CYS A 827 3.03 -30.59 -19.51
C CYS A 827 1.57 -30.96 -19.77
N SER A 828 1.30 -31.80 -20.77
CA SER A 828 -0.07 -32.22 -21.10
C SER A 828 -0.78 -32.93 -19.93
N THR A 829 -0.05 -33.75 -19.18
CA THR A 829 -0.57 -34.53 -18.05
C THR A 829 0.32 -34.39 -16.80
N GLN A 830 -0.22 -34.77 -15.64
CA GLN A 830 0.54 -34.78 -14.40
C GLN A 830 1.66 -35.83 -14.44
N HIS A 831 1.44 -36.96 -15.09
CA HIS A 831 2.46 -38.00 -15.30
C HIS A 831 3.64 -37.45 -16.13
N ALA A 832 3.34 -36.80 -17.26
CA ALA A 832 4.37 -36.19 -18.09
C ALA A 832 5.16 -35.10 -17.34
N ALA A 833 4.50 -34.32 -16.48
CA ALA A 833 5.17 -33.34 -15.62
C ALA A 833 6.12 -34.01 -14.61
N GLN A 834 5.72 -35.15 -14.02
CA GLN A 834 6.57 -35.92 -13.10
C GLN A 834 7.78 -36.52 -13.81
N GLU A 835 7.59 -37.13 -14.98
CA GLU A 835 8.67 -37.68 -15.79
C GLU A 835 9.66 -36.60 -16.23
N PHE A 836 9.15 -35.48 -16.73
CA PHE A 836 10.01 -34.35 -17.10
C PHE A 836 10.74 -33.76 -15.89
N GLY A 837 10.08 -33.72 -14.72
CA GLY A 837 10.67 -33.28 -13.46
C GLY A 837 11.89 -34.09 -13.04
N GLN A 838 11.87 -35.41 -13.23
CA GLN A 838 13.02 -36.29 -12.92
C GLN A 838 14.26 -35.95 -13.75
N ILE A 839 14.08 -35.42 -14.96
CA ILE A 839 15.15 -35.02 -15.88
C ILE A 839 15.57 -33.57 -15.60
N LEU A 840 14.60 -32.69 -15.33
CA LEU A 840 14.82 -31.27 -15.12
C LEU A 840 15.50 -30.96 -13.78
N GLU A 841 15.12 -31.65 -12.70
CA GLU A 841 15.61 -31.34 -11.35
C GLU A 841 17.15 -31.53 -11.21
N PRO A 842 17.76 -32.62 -11.72
CA PRO A 842 19.22 -32.74 -11.76
C PRO A 842 19.89 -31.62 -12.56
N GLU A 843 19.28 -31.20 -13.67
CA GLU A 843 19.82 -30.16 -14.55
C GLU A 843 19.77 -28.77 -13.88
N LEU A 844 18.67 -28.45 -13.19
CA LEU A 844 18.57 -27.26 -12.35
C LEU A 844 19.64 -27.29 -11.25
N LYS A 845 19.80 -28.41 -10.53
CA LYS A 845 20.83 -28.57 -9.48
C LYS A 845 22.25 -28.40 -10.01
N ARG A 846 22.54 -28.87 -11.23
CA ARG A 846 23.86 -28.69 -11.89
C ARG A 846 24.21 -27.22 -12.07
N GLN A 847 23.23 -26.37 -12.38
CA GLN A 847 23.43 -24.93 -12.54
C GLN A 847 23.46 -24.17 -11.20
N ILE A 848 22.71 -24.63 -10.19
CA ILE A 848 22.79 -24.10 -8.81
C ILE A 848 24.22 -24.25 -8.25
N ARG A 849 24.95 -25.32 -8.57
CA ARG A 849 26.36 -25.44 -8.16
C ARG A 849 27.29 -24.39 -8.79
N LYS A 850 26.87 -23.76 -9.89
CA LYS A 850 27.62 -22.72 -10.61
C LYS A 850 27.13 -21.29 -10.30
N GLY A 851 26.00 -21.12 -9.60
CA GLY A 851 25.40 -19.81 -9.31
C GLY A 851 24.81 -19.72 -7.89
N ARG A 852 24.84 -18.54 -7.27
CA ARG A 852 24.39 -18.35 -5.87
C ARG A 852 22.87 -18.42 -5.63
N VAL A 853 22.06 -18.86 -6.61
CA VAL A 853 20.59 -18.85 -6.52
C VAL A 853 20.03 -20.26 -6.28
N ARG A 854 19.18 -20.43 -5.27
CA ARG A 854 18.43 -21.67 -5.03
C ARG A 854 17.20 -21.73 -5.94
N LEU A 855 17.22 -22.62 -6.93
CA LEU A 855 16.04 -22.91 -7.77
C LEU A 855 15.31 -24.12 -7.17
N ALA A 856 14.05 -23.95 -6.83
CA ALA A 856 13.19 -25.03 -6.33
C ALA A 856 12.04 -25.26 -7.31
N LEU A 857 11.69 -26.53 -7.51
CA LEU A 857 10.51 -26.96 -8.25
C LEU A 857 9.38 -27.26 -7.26
N GLY A 858 8.15 -26.91 -7.63
CA GLY A 858 6.94 -27.26 -6.88
C GLY A 858 5.76 -27.47 -7.81
N SER A 859 4.68 -28.04 -7.29
CA SER A 859 3.42 -28.19 -8.03
C SER A 859 2.58 -26.91 -7.97
N ALA A 860 1.48 -26.88 -8.71
CA ALA A 860 0.53 -25.77 -8.68
C ALA A 860 -0.10 -25.54 -7.30
N GLU A 861 -0.02 -26.50 -6.37
CA GLU A 861 -0.55 -26.32 -5.01
C GLU A 861 0.25 -25.34 -4.15
N HIS A 862 1.49 -25.06 -4.56
CA HIS A 862 2.41 -24.10 -3.96
C HIS A 862 2.53 -22.83 -4.83
N VAL A 863 1.47 -22.49 -5.59
CA VAL A 863 1.44 -21.33 -6.51
C VAL A 863 1.75 -19.99 -5.83
N LEU A 864 1.56 -19.88 -4.51
CA LEU A 864 1.86 -18.67 -3.72
C LEU A 864 3.31 -18.62 -3.21
N GLU A 865 4.05 -19.73 -3.32
CA GLU A 865 5.43 -19.84 -2.84
C GLU A 865 6.45 -19.35 -3.90
N ASN A 866 7.67 -19.05 -3.46
CA ASN A 866 8.72 -18.55 -4.35
C ASN A 866 9.47 -19.68 -5.09
N LEU A 867 8.77 -20.41 -5.97
CA LEU A 867 9.30 -21.59 -6.68
C LEU A 867 8.84 -21.69 -8.14
N ILE A 868 9.57 -22.46 -8.96
CA ILE A 868 9.18 -22.75 -10.34
C ILE A 868 8.07 -23.80 -10.30
N VAL A 869 6.93 -23.49 -10.89
CA VAL A 869 5.81 -24.44 -10.96
C VAL A 869 6.07 -25.43 -12.08
N LEU A 870 6.02 -26.73 -11.79
CA LEU A 870 5.99 -27.81 -12.78
C LEU A 870 4.73 -28.65 -12.56
N ASP A 871 3.79 -28.58 -13.49
CA ASP A 871 2.50 -29.28 -13.36
C ASP A 871 1.85 -29.51 -14.73
N SER A 872 0.66 -30.12 -14.73
CA SER A 872 -0.18 -30.27 -15.91
C SER A 872 -0.90 -28.98 -16.28
N ILE A 873 -1.23 -28.83 -17.58
CA ILE A 873 -2.06 -27.74 -18.09
C ILE A 873 -3.39 -27.66 -17.33
N ARG A 874 -4.06 -28.80 -17.10
CA ARG A 874 -5.38 -28.86 -16.46
C ARG A 874 -5.36 -28.36 -15.01
N ARG A 875 -4.38 -28.79 -14.21
CA ARG A 875 -4.23 -28.35 -12.81
C ARG A 875 -3.86 -26.88 -12.68
N PHE A 876 -3.21 -26.31 -13.71
CA PHE A 876 -2.84 -24.90 -13.76
C PHE A 876 -3.91 -24.01 -14.41
N SER A 877 -5.07 -24.56 -14.80
CA SER A 877 -6.17 -23.76 -15.37
C SER A 877 -6.74 -22.77 -14.34
N GLY A 878 -7.05 -21.57 -14.81
CA GLY A 878 -7.43 -20.41 -13.99
C GLY A 878 -6.25 -19.66 -13.35
N LEU A 879 -5.04 -20.24 -13.32
CA LEU A 879 -3.82 -19.58 -12.82
C LEU A 879 -3.02 -18.93 -13.94
N GLU A 880 -1.96 -18.19 -13.61
CA GLU A 880 -1.09 -17.53 -14.59
C GLU A 880 0.33 -17.28 -14.08
N ARG A 881 1.24 -17.05 -15.04
CA ARG A 881 2.66 -16.71 -14.84
C ARG A 881 3.17 -15.76 -15.91
N ARG A 882 4.25 -15.03 -15.63
CA ARG A 882 4.88 -14.17 -16.65
C ARG A 882 5.54 -14.96 -17.76
N ILE A 883 6.15 -16.08 -17.38
CA ILE A 883 6.95 -16.93 -18.25
C ILE A 883 6.39 -18.35 -18.14
N VAL A 884 6.00 -18.90 -19.29
CA VAL A 884 5.47 -20.27 -19.36
C VAL A 884 6.24 -21.07 -20.40
N PHE A 885 6.66 -22.28 -20.00
CA PHE A 885 7.20 -23.29 -20.89
C PHE A 885 6.16 -24.39 -21.09
N GLY A 886 5.69 -24.61 -22.31
CA GLY A 886 4.90 -25.75 -22.71
C GLY A 886 5.80 -26.89 -23.19
N ILE A 887 5.77 -28.02 -22.47
CA ILE A 887 6.58 -29.19 -22.80
C ILE A 887 5.68 -30.23 -23.46
N HIS A 888 5.88 -30.40 -24.77
CA HIS A 888 5.13 -31.28 -25.65
C HIS A 888 3.62 -31.31 -25.31
N PRO A 889 2.91 -30.18 -25.53
CA PRO A 889 1.54 -29.99 -25.05
C PRO A 889 0.51 -30.69 -25.95
N VAL A 890 0.73 -31.97 -26.28
CA VAL A 890 -0.19 -32.79 -27.07
C VAL A 890 -1.22 -33.41 -26.13
N ALA A 891 -2.50 -33.16 -26.41
CA ALA A 891 -3.59 -33.77 -25.65
C ALA A 891 -3.71 -35.26 -26.01
N ALA A 892 -4.04 -36.09 -25.02
CA ALA A 892 -4.39 -37.49 -25.28
C ALA A 892 -5.74 -37.66 -25.99
N GLN A 893 -6.57 -36.61 -25.95
CA GLN A 893 -7.89 -36.53 -26.58
C GLN A 893 -7.76 -35.54 -27.74
N GLU A 894 -7.84 -36.02 -28.98
CA GLU A 894 -7.63 -35.21 -30.17
C GLU A 894 -8.66 -34.07 -30.28
N GLU A 895 -9.90 -34.32 -29.83
CA GLU A 895 -11.03 -33.40 -29.97
C GLU A 895 -10.84 -32.07 -29.23
N ILE A 896 -10.00 -32.05 -28.19
CA ILE A 896 -9.72 -30.86 -27.35
C ILE A 896 -8.26 -30.41 -27.45
N SER A 897 -7.50 -30.93 -28.41
CA SER A 897 -6.06 -30.64 -28.54
C SER A 897 -5.80 -29.13 -28.66
N LEU A 898 -6.54 -28.44 -29.53
CA LEU A 898 -6.48 -26.98 -29.70
C LEU A 898 -6.93 -26.23 -28.45
N ASN A 899 -8.02 -26.65 -27.80
CA ASN A 899 -8.51 -26.02 -26.56
C ASN A 899 -7.48 -26.16 -25.42
N LEU A 900 -6.83 -27.31 -25.28
CA LEU A 900 -5.81 -27.54 -24.27
C LEU A 900 -4.55 -26.71 -24.54
N LEU A 901 -4.15 -26.59 -25.82
CA LEU A 901 -3.06 -25.71 -26.22
C LEU A 901 -3.40 -24.24 -25.93
N LEU A 902 -4.60 -23.78 -26.27
CA LEU A 902 -5.07 -22.43 -25.94
C LEU A 902 -5.10 -22.20 -24.43
N CYS A 903 -5.53 -23.20 -23.65
CA CYS A 903 -5.48 -23.16 -22.18
C CYS A 903 -4.06 -22.89 -21.71
N LEU A 904 -3.05 -23.61 -22.22
CA LEU A 904 -1.63 -23.40 -21.90
C LEU A 904 -1.12 -22.03 -22.32
N VAL A 905 -1.36 -21.62 -23.58
CA VAL A 905 -0.87 -20.35 -24.15
C VAL A 905 -1.35 -19.17 -23.31
N SER A 906 -2.63 -19.18 -22.92
CA SER A 906 -3.23 -18.10 -22.11
C SER A 906 -2.66 -17.97 -20.70
N ARG A 907 -1.90 -18.96 -20.19
CA ARG A 907 -1.27 -18.88 -18.86
C ARG A 907 -0.07 -17.95 -18.84
N ALA A 908 0.44 -17.57 -20.00
CA ALA A 908 1.64 -16.76 -20.16
C ALA A 908 1.31 -15.28 -20.33
N ASN A 909 1.73 -14.44 -19.37
CA ASN A 909 1.49 -13.00 -19.46
C ASN A 909 2.46 -12.31 -20.43
N THR A 910 3.73 -12.73 -20.49
CA THR A 910 4.77 -11.98 -21.23
C THR A 910 5.67 -12.81 -22.13
N LYS A 911 6.00 -14.05 -21.74
CA LYS A 911 6.91 -14.92 -22.49
C LYS A 911 6.35 -16.33 -22.53
N LEU A 912 6.28 -16.89 -23.74
CA LEU A 912 5.79 -18.24 -23.99
C LEU A 912 6.82 -19.01 -24.80
N HIS A 913 7.19 -20.19 -24.29
CA HIS A 913 8.03 -21.15 -25.00
C HIS A 913 7.25 -22.44 -25.23
N LEU A 914 7.07 -22.86 -26.49
CA LEU A 914 6.47 -24.15 -26.83
C LEU A 914 7.55 -25.08 -27.38
N LEU A 915 7.74 -26.22 -26.72
CA LEU A 915 8.77 -27.20 -27.09
C LEU A 915 8.08 -28.50 -27.52
N TYR A 916 8.37 -28.97 -28.73
CA TYR A 916 7.81 -30.22 -29.29
C TYR A 916 8.89 -31.27 -29.49
N HIS A 917 8.54 -32.53 -29.22
CA HIS A 917 9.41 -33.67 -29.48
C HIS A 917 9.71 -33.83 -30.97
N LYS A 918 10.74 -34.61 -31.26
CA LYS A 918 10.99 -35.11 -32.61
C LYS A 918 9.90 -36.11 -32.97
N GLU A 919 9.16 -35.81 -34.04
CA GLU A 919 8.27 -36.79 -34.66
C GLU A 919 9.15 -37.97 -35.10
N ASN A 920 8.79 -39.18 -34.65
CA ASN A 920 9.46 -40.41 -35.05
C ASN A 920 8.95 -40.89 -36.40
#